data_AF-A0A644WYB8-F1
#
_entry.id   AF-A0A644WYB8-F1
#
_cell.length_a   1.000
_cell.length_b   1.000
_cell.length_c   1.000
_cell.angle_alpha   90.00
_cell.angle_beta   90.00
_cell.angle_gamma   90.00
#
_symmetry.space_group_name_H-M   'P 1'
#
loop_
_entity.id
_entity.type
_entity.pdbx_description
1 polymer ?
#
loop_
_entity_poly.entity_id
_entity_poly.type
_entity_poly.pdbx_seq_one_letter_code
_entity_poly.pdbx_strand_id
1 'polypeptide(L)'
;MRIGFDRKEYVNNPLGGYKPSGGGTMATHMQESNVIRRVVLSLRKLGVKATILKTISFCRSYLPKPPIERTLMLRYRYTVDPMELEEPALQAPEYQDDIDFGGLAVDVRAIVFFDPSAERFETESAMVQELSAAAAAAAQHGVYGFCFFWRTSADTELLSVLLKHTEIPLRYCVCRVFEQAADPADFLPVLLNCLSDSRYLRAEGKPLLLSLDPQALPEGKHSFDAWRKFAKENGLGELQIWSCRAGSKPKQWERAARGADAEVEFPPFDLPKRRVLEDTTSSRKINRPYRYGKLSVYRKVLAHAKMQEVGPFSDEACPLHRACVMTCSTPVFGSDKRSRLTGFSARFFYNWLISDAAYTHWRFAPESRYLFVNGWNGEAEEARLSPDRLHGSAYLNALSKALYGLPFADDFRVIREQSAGSLPFIDNGELPRIAVQAHLFFLETMEELIDELNRIPFRFDCYVSTDCAEKKTLIERAFAECSHAEHVSVECFPNRGRDVAPFLQQLEPVIDHYDYVLHVHGKKSTIKELGYAWREYLLRNLLGHSDYVRGIIAAFERDEQLGIVFPETFPLLNLEPVRKNERIACERLLQRCGFTSFRFSAPAYPAGDMFWARAKAIRRIFKIGIVSEDFPKETGKPTQMLAHHIERLWVDLAANEGYGYLKTWNCCGRVQPVADKRRIAFFVHYDKDCVLGESDAAYIGELTKYAEQIVFITNSNLPKADLDRIRSGKVTILRRDNVGFDFGAWKDAVIQYGFDRLSAFDQVIFANNSNFAPLWSLSSVFAEMEHRYPVDFWGMLEYPRGFASTEMEKLYIDAHIQSYFFVAEQSLASSPAFAEFWNRVGYHSAIMGVIEHEETEMTKFFADRGFAYDVFISESALIMEKTKNNAPYMYPRSLVLLNNPFVKKKTDLQTFPDEKIMLEETMRQIKAATPANQ
;
A
#
# COMPACT_ATOMS: atom_id res chain seq x y z
N MET A 1 -29.83 -8.01 -21.14
CA MET A 1 -31.03 -8.86 -20.98
C MET A 1 -31.59 -8.66 -19.57
N ARG A 2 -32.77 -8.04 -19.43
CA ARG A 2 -33.54 -8.03 -18.16
C ARG A 2 -34.13 -9.43 -17.98
N ILE A 3 -33.65 -10.19 -17.00
CA ILE A 3 -34.36 -11.39 -16.52
C ILE A 3 -35.16 -10.93 -15.30
N GLY A 4 -36.46 -10.73 -15.49
CA GLY A 4 -37.37 -10.44 -14.38
C GLY A 4 -37.50 -11.67 -13.50
N PHE A 5 -37.05 -11.57 -12.25
CA PHE A 5 -37.51 -12.48 -11.20
C PHE A 5 -38.84 -11.93 -10.70
N ASP A 6 -39.94 -12.52 -11.17
CA ASP A 6 -41.27 -12.16 -10.68
C ASP A 6 -41.41 -12.63 -9.22
N ARG A 7 -41.87 -11.71 -8.36
CA ARG A 7 -41.82 -11.80 -6.89
C ARG A 7 -42.98 -12.59 -6.28
N LYS A 8 -43.74 -13.35 -7.08
CA LYS A 8 -44.98 -14.02 -6.65
C LYS A 8 -44.99 -15.51 -6.98
N GLU A 9 -44.21 -16.32 -6.26
CA GLU A 9 -44.46 -17.77 -6.18
C GLU A 9 -43.84 -18.42 -4.91
N TYR A 10 -43.67 -17.64 -3.84
CA TYR A 10 -43.19 -18.14 -2.54
C TYR A 10 -44.30 -18.40 -1.51
N VAL A 11 -45.55 -18.51 -1.96
CA VAL A 11 -46.70 -18.70 -1.07
C VAL A 11 -47.58 -19.85 -1.57
N ASN A 12 -47.67 -20.90 -0.75
CA ASN A 12 -48.61 -22.03 -0.75
C ASN A 12 -48.31 -23.26 -1.64
N ASN A 13 -47.81 -24.34 -1.02
CA ASN A 13 -48.57 -25.60 -0.98
C ASN A 13 -48.14 -26.52 0.21
N PRO A 14 -49.06 -27.08 1.00
CA PRO A 14 -48.77 -27.90 2.19
C PRO A 14 -48.80 -29.42 1.94
N LEU A 15 -48.04 -30.14 2.77
CA LEU A 15 -48.16 -31.54 3.23
C LEU A 15 -48.24 -32.72 2.22
N GLY A 16 -47.30 -33.66 2.40
CA GLY A 16 -47.44 -35.08 2.05
C GLY A 16 -46.31 -35.87 2.71
N GLY A 17 -46.63 -36.64 3.77
CA GLY A 17 -45.67 -37.07 4.80
C GLY A 17 -44.61 -38.10 4.40
N TYR A 18 -43.50 -38.06 5.13
CA TYR A 18 -42.69 -39.24 5.51
C TYR A 18 -41.69 -38.83 6.62
N LYS A 19 -41.62 -39.62 7.69
CA LYS A 19 -40.60 -39.58 8.76
C LYS A 19 -40.37 -41.06 9.18
N PRO A 20 -39.22 -41.45 9.75
CA PRO A 20 -37.83 -41.27 9.27
C PRO A 20 -36.98 -42.56 9.43
N SER A 21 -35.91 -42.76 8.66
CA SER A 21 -34.73 -43.52 9.11
C SER A 21 -33.53 -43.36 8.16
N GLY A 22 -32.33 -43.21 8.74
CA GLY A 22 -31.04 -43.28 8.03
C GLY A 22 -30.48 -41.94 7.56
N GLY A 23 -29.36 -41.50 8.15
CA GLY A 23 -28.79 -40.18 7.96
C GLY A 23 -27.88 -40.00 6.74
N GLY A 24 -27.61 -38.73 6.43
CA GLY A 24 -26.35 -38.27 5.83
C GLY A 24 -26.37 -37.91 4.33
N THR A 25 -26.22 -36.61 4.03
CA THR A 25 -25.44 -36.07 2.88
C THR A 25 -25.96 -36.19 1.43
N MET A 26 -27.27 -36.08 1.15
CA MET A 26 -27.75 -35.97 -0.24
C MET A 26 -28.56 -34.71 -0.62
N ALA A 27 -28.97 -33.86 0.33
CA ALA A 27 -29.89 -32.75 0.02
C ALA A 27 -29.24 -31.54 -0.68
N THR A 28 -27.95 -31.27 -0.47
CA THR A 28 -27.25 -30.10 -1.03
C THR A 28 -26.80 -30.28 -2.48
N HIS A 29 -26.44 -31.50 -2.91
CA HIS A 29 -26.07 -31.77 -4.30
C HIS A 29 -27.26 -31.79 -5.27
N MET A 30 -28.48 -32.06 -4.77
CA MET A 30 -29.68 -32.15 -5.61
C MET A 30 -30.24 -30.77 -6.00
N GLN A 31 -30.04 -29.74 -5.17
CA GLN A 31 -30.49 -28.37 -5.46
C GLN A 31 -29.61 -27.65 -6.50
N GLU A 32 -28.28 -27.81 -6.45
CA GLU A 32 -27.36 -27.24 -7.46
C GLU A 32 -27.61 -27.82 -8.87
N SER A 33 -27.92 -29.12 -8.95
CA SER A 33 -28.22 -29.82 -10.19
C SER A 33 -29.49 -29.28 -10.89
N ASN A 34 -30.50 -28.89 -10.11
CA ASN A 34 -31.77 -28.39 -10.64
C ASN A 34 -31.67 -26.95 -11.19
N VAL A 35 -30.87 -26.08 -10.57
CA VAL A 35 -30.65 -24.69 -11.05
C VAL A 35 -29.83 -24.70 -12.35
N ILE A 36 -28.76 -25.48 -12.40
CA ILE A 36 -27.93 -25.62 -13.62
C ILE A 36 -28.74 -26.22 -14.76
N ARG A 37 -29.58 -27.23 -14.49
CA ARG A 37 -30.51 -27.76 -15.50
C ARG A 37 -31.50 -26.71 -16.01
N ARG A 38 -32.06 -25.87 -15.13
CA ARG A 38 -32.99 -24.80 -15.53
C ARG A 38 -32.31 -23.74 -16.39
N VAL A 39 -31.09 -23.32 -16.06
CA VAL A 39 -30.32 -22.36 -16.88
C VAL A 39 -29.98 -22.94 -18.26
N VAL A 40 -29.56 -24.21 -18.32
CA VAL A 40 -29.32 -24.90 -19.60
C VAL A 40 -30.60 -24.99 -20.43
N LEU A 41 -31.74 -25.29 -19.81
CA LEU A 41 -33.04 -25.37 -20.49
C LEU A 41 -33.51 -24.00 -21.00
N SER A 42 -33.31 -22.93 -20.22
CA SER A 42 -33.65 -21.55 -20.64
C SER A 42 -32.75 -21.06 -21.78
N LEU A 43 -31.45 -21.35 -21.74
CA LEU A 43 -30.53 -21.02 -22.83
C LEU A 43 -30.87 -21.79 -24.12
N ARG A 44 -31.27 -23.06 -24.00
CA ARG A 44 -31.74 -23.87 -25.15
C ARG A 44 -33.05 -23.34 -25.74
N LYS A 45 -33.99 -22.85 -24.91
CA LYS A 45 -35.21 -22.20 -25.40
C LYS A 45 -34.93 -20.91 -26.17
N LEU A 46 -33.80 -20.26 -25.90
CA LEU A 46 -33.32 -19.07 -26.61
C LEU A 46 -32.43 -19.42 -27.84
N GLY A 47 -32.39 -20.68 -28.26
CA GLY A 47 -31.59 -21.12 -29.41
C GLY A 47 -30.07 -21.21 -29.15
N VAL A 48 -29.62 -20.97 -27.92
CA VAL A 48 -28.20 -21.01 -27.55
C VAL A 48 -27.80 -22.46 -27.24
N LYS A 49 -26.90 -23.03 -28.07
CA LYS A 49 -26.29 -24.34 -27.82
C LYS A 49 -25.24 -24.25 -26.71
N ALA A 50 -25.67 -24.30 -25.44
CA ALA A 50 -24.79 -24.41 -24.28
C ALA A 50 -24.71 -25.87 -23.77
N THR A 51 -23.49 -26.37 -23.57
CA THR A 51 -23.25 -27.66 -22.90
C THR A 51 -23.26 -27.46 -21.38
N ILE A 52 -23.66 -28.49 -20.63
CA ILE A 52 -23.67 -28.46 -19.15
C ILE A 52 -22.31 -27.99 -18.60
N LEU A 53 -21.20 -28.42 -19.19
CA LEU A 53 -19.85 -27.98 -18.80
C LEU A 53 -19.58 -26.49 -19.08
N LYS A 54 -20.03 -25.93 -20.22
CA LYS A 54 -19.90 -24.49 -20.51
C LYS A 54 -20.82 -23.66 -19.63
N THR A 55 -22.02 -24.16 -19.32
CA THR A 55 -22.94 -23.51 -18.38
C THR A 55 -22.43 -23.60 -16.95
N ILE A 56 -21.81 -24.70 -16.52
CA ILE A 56 -21.11 -24.79 -15.23
C ILE A 56 -19.94 -23.81 -15.17
N SER A 57 -19.16 -23.67 -16.23
CA SER A 57 -18.07 -22.68 -16.31
C SER A 57 -18.61 -21.24 -16.22
N PHE A 58 -19.68 -20.94 -16.96
CA PHE A 58 -20.39 -19.65 -16.90
C PHE A 58 -20.99 -19.38 -15.51
N CYS A 59 -21.70 -20.35 -14.93
CA CYS A 59 -22.26 -20.26 -13.58
C CYS A 59 -21.17 -20.16 -12.50
N ARG A 60 -20.03 -20.83 -12.65
CA ARG A 60 -18.89 -20.67 -11.72
C ARG A 60 -18.19 -19.32 -11.84
N SER A 61 -18.27 -18.70 -13.02
CA SER A 61 -17.66 -17.39 -13.31
C SER A 61 -18.59 -16.22 -12.98
N TYR A 62 -19.92 -16.41 -13.02
CA TYR A 62 -20.92 -15.33 -12.93
C TYR A 62 -22.08 -15.58 -11.96
N LEU A 63 -22.33 -16.80 -11.48
CA LEU A 63 -23.27 -17.03 -10.38
C LEU A 63 -22.52 -17.08 -9.05
N PRO A 64 -23.15 -16.56 -8.00
CA PRO A 64 -22.49 -16.35 -6.73
C PRO A 64 -22.14 -17.64 -6.01
N LYS A 65 -20.93 -17.68 -5.48
CA LYS A 65 -20.47 -18.68 -4.50
C LYS A 65 -21.41 -18.75 -3.27
N PRO A 66 -21.45 -19.88 -2.54
CA PRO A 66 -22.33 -20.08 -1.37
C PRO A 66 -22.25 -18.95 -0.36
N PRO A 67 -23.30 -18.66 0.44
CA PRO A 67 -23.41 -17.47 1.28
C PRO A 67 -22.16 -17.18 2.13
N ILE A 68 -21.49 -18.21 2.67
CA ILE A 68 -20.27 -18.02 3.45
C ILE A 68 -19.06 -17.68 2.57
N GLU A 69 -18.92 -18.28 1.38
CA GLU A 69 -17.90 -17.88 0.39
C GLU A 69 -18.25 -16.56 -0.29
N ARG A 70 -19.52 -16.16 -0.30
CA ARG A 70 -20.00 -14.86 -0.74
C ARG A 70 -19.71 -13.80 0.31
N THR A 71 -19.93 -14.08 1.59
CA THR A 71 -19.56 -13.18 2.71
C THR A 71 -18.05 -13.10 2.86
N LEU A 72 -17.31 -14.20 2.70
CA LEU A 72 -15.85 -14.17 2.62
C LEU A 72 -15.41 -13.43 1.35
N MET A 73 -15.83 -13.79 0.13
CA MET A 73 -15.37 -13.06 -1.06
C MET A 73 -15.88 -11.63 -1.17
N LEU A 74 -17.04 -11.26 -0.61
CA LEU A 74 -17.51 -9.86 -0.56
C LEU A 74 -16.86 -9.08 0.61
N ARG A 75 -16.38 -9.74 1.67
CA ARG A 75 -15.55 -9.08 2.70
C ARG A 75 -14.06 -9.00 2.33
N TYR A 76 -13.56 -9.95 1.55
CA TYR A 76 -12.13 -10.09 1.22
C TYR A 76 -11.76 -9.66 -0.21
N ARG A 77 -12.68 -9.63 -1.19
CA ARG A 77 -12.36 -9.07 -2.54
C ARG A 77 -12.16 -7.56 -2.50
N TYR A 78 -12.87 -6.86 -1.61
CA TYR A 78 -12.83 -5.40 -1.48
C TYR A 78 -11.82 -4.98 -0.41
N THR A 79 -10.73 -5.73 -0.24
CA THR A 79 -9.71 -5.42 0.77
C THR A 79 -8.33 -5.97 0.41
N VAL A 80 -8.23 -7.03 -0.40
CA VAL A 80 -6.91 -7.56 -0.79
C VAL A 80 -6.69 -7.30 -2.27
N ASP A 81 -5.61 -6.61 -2.61
CA ASP A 81 -5.10 -6.66 -3.97
C ASP A 81 -4.75 -8.12 -4.29
N PRO A 82 -5.38 -8.77 -5.28
CA PRO A 82 -5.00 -10.12 -5.69
C PRO A 82 -3.50 -10.29 -5.96
N MET A 83 -2.80 -9.19 -6.25
CA MET A 83 -1.38 -9.11 -6.55
C MET A 83 -0.47 -9.18 -5.30
N GLU A 84 -0.92 -8.73 -4.11
CA GLU A 84 -0.18 -8.88 -2.84
C GLU A 84 0.00 -10.36 -2.43
N LEU A 85 -0.78 -11.27 -3.01
CA LEU A 85 -0.76 -12.70 -2.69
C LEU A 85 0.33 -13.49 -3.41
N GLU A 86 1.04 -12.88 -4.37
CA GLU A 86 1.96 -13.57 -5.28
C GLU A 86 3.46 -13.37 -5.02
N GLU A 87 3.87 -12.58 -4.04
CA GLU A 87 5.29 -12.47 -3.66
C GLU A 87 5.86 -13.86 -3.19
N PRO A 88 6.81 -14.47 -3.92
CA PRO A 88 7.61 -15.57 -3.45
C PRO A 88 8.57 -15.03 -2.40
N ALA A 89 8.30 -15.41 -1.16
CA ALA A 89 9.12 -16.40 -0.47
C ALA A 89 10.56 -16.60 -0.99
N LEU A 90 11.41 -15.58 -1.02
CA LEU A 90 12.87 -15.68 -1.11
C LEU A 90 13.53 -14.29 -0.99
N GLN A 91 13.32 -13.61 0.14
CA GLN A 91 14.28 -12.62 0.60
C GLN A 91 14.60 -12.94 2.06
N ALA A 92 15.70 -13.67 2.27
CA ALA A 92 16.42 -13.49 3.51
C ALA A 92 16.78 -11.99 3.55
N PRO A 93 16.55 -11.28 4.67
CA PRO A 93 17.01 -9.91 4.77
C PRO A 93 18.49 -9.87 4.47
N GLU A 94 18.93 -8.86 3.74
CA GLU A 94 20.35 -8.56 3.71
C GLU A 94 20.80 -8.19 5.12
N TYR A 95 22.07 -8.46 5.41
CA TYR A 95 22.71 -7.92 6.60
C TYR A 95 22.48 -6.41 6.66
N GLN A 96 21.88 -5.93 7.74
CA GLN A 96 21.69 -4.50 7.99
C GLN A 96 22.39 -4.11 9.28
N ASP A 97 23.09 -2.98 9.23
CA ASP A 97 23.58 -2.31 10.43
C ASP A 97 22.41 -1.78 11.27
N ASP A 98 22.69 -1.53 12.54
CA ASP A 98 21.75 -0.89 13.45
C ASP A 98 21.39 0.52 12.94
N ILE A 99 20.09 0.83 12.93
CA ILE A 99 19.59 2.18 12.69
C ILE A 99 19.37 2.86 14.04
N ASP A 100 19.78 4.12 14.15
CA ASP A 100 19.47 4.93 15.32
C ASP A 100 18.04 5.49 15.22
N PHE A 101 17.17 5.06 16.14
CA PHE A 101 15.80 5.56 16.27
C PHE A 101 15.63 6.50 17.48
N GLY A 102 16.73 6.95 18.09
CA GLY A 102 16.73 7.80 19.27
C GLY A 102 15.88 9.07 19.11
N GLY A 103 15.15 9.43 20.16
CA GLY A 103 14.33 10.65 20.20
C GLY A 103 12.95 10.54 19.55
N LEU A 104 12.63 9.41 18.90
CA LEU A 104 11.29 9.14 18.39
C LEU A 104 10.37 8.62 19.51
N ALA A 105 9.10 9.03 19.50
CA ALA A 105 8.11 8.56 20.46
C ALA A 105 7.45 7.27 19.95
N VAL A 106 7.41 6.25 20.81
CA VAL A 106 6.65 5.01 20.55
C VAL A 106 5.28 5.09 21.22
N ASP A 107 4.22 4.89 20.44
CA ASP A 107 2.84 4.86 20.97
C ASP A 107 2.37 3.44 21.32
N VAL A 108 3.01 2.40 20.78
CA VAL A 108 2.68 0.99 21.02
C VAL A 108 3.79 0.28 21.80
N ARG A 109 3.48 -0.24 22.99
CA ARG A 109 4.44 -0.95 23.85
C ARG A 109 4.68 -2.37 23.33
N ALA A 110 5.76 -2.56 22.58
CA ALA A 110 6.17 -3.88 22.13
C ALA A 110 6.80 -4.69 23.27
N ILE A 111 6.23 -5.84 23.60
CA ILE A 111 6.78 -6.81 24.55
C ILE A 111 7.27 -8.03 23.78
N VAL A 112 8.54 -8.38 23.94
CA VAL A 112 9.16 -9.49 23.21
C VAL A 112 9.27 -10.71 24.11
N PHE A 113 8.83 -11.87 23.64
CA PHE A 113 9.02 -13.11 24.39
C PHE A 113 10.49 -13.53 24.42
N PHE A 114 10.98 -13.96 25.58
CA PHE A 114 12.35 -14.43 25.78
C PHE A 114 12.31 -15.85 26.33
N ASP A 115 13.05 -16.77 25.72
CA ASP A 115 13.16 -18.15 26.18
C ASP A 115 14.49 -18.37 26.92
N PRO A 116 14.49 -18.48 28.27
CA PRO A 116 15.71 -18.74 29.03
C PRO A 116 16.40 -20.05 28.65
N SER A 117 15.66 -21.02 28.11
CA SER A 117 16.17 -22.36 27.81
C SER A 117 16.80 -22.47 26.42
N ALA A 118 16.59 -21.49 25.54
CA ALA A 118 17.08 -21.51 24.17
C ALA A 118 18.60 -21.36 24.07
N GLU A 119 19.24 -20.77 25.10
CA GLU A 119 20.68 -20.58 25.16
C GLU A 119 21.21 -21.01 26.53
N ARG A 120 22.38 -21.64 26.55
CA ARG A 120 23.05 -22.05 27.80
C ARG A 120 24.20 -21.12 28.08
N PHE A 121 24.20 -20.54 29.27
CA PHE A 121 25.26 -19.66 29.73
C PHE A 121 26.17 -20.40 30.71
N GLU A 122 27.47 -20.43 30.43
CA GLU A 122 28.44 -21.12 31.30
C GLU A 122 28.84 -20.29 32.53
N THR A 123 28.60 -18.97 32.50
CA THR A 123 29.00 -18.04 33.57
C THR A 123 27.99 -16.93 33.81
N GLU A 124 27.94 -16.40 35.03
CA GLU A 124 27.14 -15.21 35.38
C GLU A 124 27.55 -13.98 34.55
N SER A 125 28.83 -13.83 34.22
CA SER A 125 29.29 -12.75 33.33
C SER A 125 28.69 -12.82 31.93
N ALA A 126 28.49 -14.02 31.37
CA ALA A 126 27.86 -14.18 30.05
C ALA A 126 26.37 -13.82 30.12
N MET A 127 25.68 -14.20 31.19
CA MET A 127 24.27 -13.82 31.43
C MET A 127 24.11 -12.30 31.56
N VAL A 128 25.01 -11.64 32.30
CA VAL A 128 25.02 -10.17 32.43
C VAL A 128 25.23 -9.50 31.07
N GLN A 129 26.14 -10.02 30.24
CA GLN A 129 26.38 -9.49 28.90
C GLN A 129 25.15 -9.62 28.00
N GLU A 130 24.50 -10.78 27.97
CA GLU A 130 23.28 -10.99 27.18
C GLU A 130 22.14 -10.08 27.63
N LEU A 131 21.87 -10.01 28.94
CA LEU A 131 20.82 -9.15 29.50
C LEU A 131 21.12 -7.66 29.24
N SER A 132 22.39 -7.25 29.32
CA SER A 132 22.80 -5.87 29.02
C SER A 132 22.66 -5.54 27.53
N ALA A 133 23.04 -6.47 26.64
CA ALA A 133 22.87 -6.31 25.20
C ALA A 133 21.38 -6.23 24.82
N ALA A 134 20.54 -7.10 25.39
CA ALA A 134 19.10 -7.06 25.21
C ALA A 134 18.49 -5.75 25.72
N ALA A 135 18.95 -5.23 26.87
CA ALA A 135 18.50 -3.94 27.41
C ALA A 135 18.91 -2.77 26.50
N ALA A 136 20.14 -2.76 26.00
CA ALA A 136 20.65 -1.72 25.10
C ALA A 136 19.89 -1.72 23.77
N ALA A 137 19.74 -2.88 23.14
CA ALA A 137 18.98 -3.02 21.91
C ALA A 137 17.50 -2.67 22.12
N ALA A 138 16.89 -3.06 23.23
CA ALA A 138 15.51 -2.69 23.53
C ALA A 138 15.32 -1.17 23.63
N ALA A 139 16.24 -0.47 24.30
CA ALA A 139 16.21 0.97 24.42
C ALA A 139 16.36 1.66 23.05
N GLN A 140 17.28 1.19 22.20
CA GLN A 140 17.51 1.75 20.87
C GLN A 140 16.34 1.50 19.91
N HIS A 141 15.72 0.31 19.98
CA HIS A 141 14.69 -0.10 19.04
C HIS A 141 13.25 0.18 19.48
N GLY A 142 13.07 0.79 20.66
CA GLY A 142 11.74 1.10 21.20
C GLY A 142 10.99 -0.12 21.74
N VAL A 143 11.70 -1.21 22.06
CA VAL A 143 11.10 -2.37 22.73
C VAL A 143 10.81 -2.01 24.18
N TYR A 144 9.55 -2.15 24.59
CA TYR A 144 9.09 -1.72 25.91
C TYR A 144 9.58 -2.65 27.04
N GLY A 145 9.75 -3.94 26.76
CA GLY A 145 10.28 -4.91 27.70
C GLY A 145 10.18 -6.35 27.20
N PHE A 146 10.57 -7.29 28.06
CA PHE A 146 10.64 -8.71 27.74
C PHE A 146 9.66 -9.55 28.57
N CYS A 147 9.14 -10.61 27.98
CA CYS A 147 8.30 -11.59 28.68
C CYS A 147 9.03 -12.93 28.73
N PHE A 148 9.59 -13.27 29.89
CA PHE A 148 10.39 -14.48 30.08
C PHE A 148 9.48 -15.69 30.25
N PHE A 149 9.70 -16.74 29.45
CA PHE A 149 9.04 -18.03 29.69
C PHE A 149 9.56 -18.67 30.98
N TRP A 150 8.62 -19.24 31.76
CA TRP A 150 8.93 -19.98 32.98
C TRP A 150 8.20 -21.32 32.99
N ARG A 151 8.97 -22.42 32.91
CA ARG A 151 8.47 -23.81 32.91
C ARG A 151 8.78 -24.50 34.23
N THR A 152 9.99 -24.32 34.74
CA THR A 152 10.47 -24.91 35.99
C THR A 152 11.40 -23.95 36.72
N SER A 153 11.81 -24.30 37.94
CA SER A 153 12.78 -23.51 38.70
C SER A 153 14.11 -23.29 37.97
N ALA A 154 14.49 -24.16 37.02
CA ALA A 154 15.70 -24.00 36.21
C ALA A 154 15.68 -22.74 35.34
N ASP A 155 14.50 -22.26 34.91
CA ASP A 155 14.37 -21.04 34.10
C ASP A 155 14.57 -19.74 34.93
N THR A 156 14.78 -19.86 36.24
CA THR A 156 14.93 -18.72 37.16
C THR A 156 16.36 -18.17 37.18
N GLU A 157 17.32 -18.82 36.54
CA GLU A 157 18.74 -18.43 36.61
C GLU A 157 18.98 -17.02 36.06
N LEU A 158 18.54 -16.74 34.82
CA LEU A 158 18.63 -15.40 34.23
C LEU A 158 17.87 -14.33 35.02
N LEU A 159 16.68 -14.67 35.52
CA LEU A 159 15.89 -13.76 36.36
C LEU A 159 16.61 -13.44 37.68
N SER A 160 17.30 -14.43 38.27
CA SER A 160 18.08 -14.24 39.50
C SER A 160 19.27 -13.34 39.26
N VAL A 161 19.97 -13.48 38.13
CA VAL A 161 21.06 -12.58 37.72
C VAL A 161 20.52 -11.17 37.50
N LEU A 162 19.39 -11.03 36.80
CA LEU A 162 18.76 -9.73 36.56
C LEU A 162 18.41 -9.02 37.87
N LEU A 163 17.88 -9.74 38.87
CA LEU A 163 17.56 -9.20 40.20
C LEU A 163 18.81 -8.74 40.98
N LYS A 164 19.95 -9.42 40.83
CA LYS A 164 21.22 -9.00 41.44
C LYS A 164 21.79 -7.74 40.77
N HIS A 165 21.64 -7.64 39.45
CA HIS A 165 22.21 -6.59 38.60
C HIS A 165 21.17 -5.51 38.30
N THR A 166 20.87 -4.67 39.29
CA THR A 166 19.87 -3.59 39.20
C THR A 166 20.25 -2.48 38.21
N GLU A 167 21.53 -2.37 37.85
CA GLU A 167 22.05 -1.43 36.85
C GLU A 167 21.59 -1.75 35.43
N ILE A 168 21.15 -2.99 35.16
CA ILE A 168 20.61 -3.38 33.86
C ILE A 168 19.16 -2.85 33.77
N PRO A 169 18.87 -1.86 32.90
CA PRO A 169 17.58 -1.18 32.84
C PRO A 169 16.55 -1.97 32.03
N LEU A 170 16.50 -3.29 32.21
CA LEU A 170 15.64 -4.20 31.45
C LEU A 170 14.28 -4.33 32.14
N ARG A 171 13.22 -3.89 31.47
CA ARG A 171 11.85 -4.10 31.92
C ARG A 171 11.38 -5.50 31.55
N TYR A 172 10.68 -6.18 32.45
CA TYR A 172 10.29 -7.57 32.22
C TYR A 172 8.99 -7.99 32.90
N CYS A 173 8.32 -8.99 32.33
CA CYS A 173 7.33 -9.82 33.03
C CYS A 173 7.62 -11.31 32.80
N VAL A 174 6.82 -12.16 33.42
CA VAL A 174 6.92 -13.61 33.28
C VAL A 174 5.68 -14.18 32.60
N CYS A 175 5.89 -15.18 31.74
CA CYS A 175 4.87 -16.05 31.18
C CYS A 175 5.03 -17.46 31.74
N ARG A 176 4.08 -17.89 32.57
CA ARG A 176 4.02 -19.27 33.07
C ARG A 176 3.63 -20.20 31.94
N VAL A 177 4.49 -21.16 31.60
CA VAL A 177 4.23 -22.19 30.57
C VAL A 177 3.87 -23.52 31.22
N PHE A 178 2.71 -24.09 30.90
CA PHE A 178 2.25 -25.36 31.46
C PHE A 178 2.53 -26.55 30.52
N GLU A 179 3.51 -27.39 30.86
CA GLU A 179 3.86 -28.57 30.05
C GLU A 179 3.24 -29.89 30.58
N GLN A 180 2.90 -29.97 31.88
CA GLN A 180 2.30 -31.14 32.55
C GLN A 180 1.37 -30.71 33.72
N ALA A 181 0.65 -31.65 34.32
CA ALA A 181 -0.21 -31.44 35.49
C ALA A 181 0.60 -31.19 36.79
N ALA A 182 1.32 -30.06 36.85
CA ALA A 182 1.92 -29.54 38.08
C ALA A 182 0.88 -28.72 38.87
N ASP A 183 1.16 -28.47 40.16
CA ASP A 183 0.32 -27.60 40.99
C ASP A 183 0.23 -26.19 40.38
N PRO A 184 -0.97 -25.64 40.13
CA PRO A 184 -1.14 -24.33 39.49
C PRO A 184 -0.42 -23.17 40.18
N ALA A 185 0.02 -23.26 41.43
CA ALA A 185 0.59 -22.14 42.19
C ALA A 185 2.03 -22.33 42.69
N ASP A 186 2.73 -23.41 42.34
CA ASP A 186 4.06 -23.76 42.87
C ASP A 186 5.16 -22.72 42.59
N PHE A 187 4.99 -21.94 41.52
CA PHE A 187 5.97 -21.00 41.00
C PHE A 187 5.93 -19.62 41.66
N LEU A 188 4.79 -19.23 42.24
CA LEU A 188 4.59 -17.87 42.76
C LEU A 188 5.55 -17.50 43.91
N PRO A 189 5.86 -18.38 44.87
CA PRO A 189 6.88 -18.10 45.89
C PRO A 189 8.27 -17.82 45.28
N VAL A 190 8.62 -18.52 44.20
CA VAL A 190 9.91 -18.34 43.51
C VAL A 190 9.97 -17.00 42.78
N LEU A 191 8.83 -16.55 42.22
CA LEU A 191 8.73 -15.29 41.49
C LEU A 191 8.43 -14.06 42.36
N LEU A 192 8.21 -14.22 43.68
CA LEU A 192 7.79 -13.10 44.55
C LEU A 192 8.74 -11.90 44.48
N ASN A 193 10.06 -12.15 44.46
CA ASN A 193 11.07 -11.10 44.30
C ASN A 193 11.02 -10.45 42.92
N CYS A 194 10.72 -11.22 41.87
CA CYS A 194 10.53 -10.68 40.51
C CYS A 194 9.31 -9.77 40.46
N LEU A 195 8.16 -10.22 40.99
CA LEU A 195 6.91 -9.46 40.98
C LEU A 195 6.98 -8.15 41.78
N SER A 196 7.93 -8.06 42.71
CA SER A 196 8.18 -6.88 43.54
C SER A 196 9.22 -5.93 42.94
N ASP A 197 9.99 -6.34 41.92
CA ASP A 197 11.03 -5.53 41.29
C ASP A 197 10.41 -4.28 40.63
N SER A 198 11.07 -3.12 40.76
CA SER A 198 10.62 -1.85 40.18
C SER A 198 10.61 -1.84 38.65
N ARG A 199 11.40 -2.71 38.01
CA ARG A 199 11.48 -2.91 36.55
C ARG A 199 10.42 -3.89 36.05
N TYR A 200 9.70 -4.58 36.94
CA TYR A 200 8.66 -5.52 36.56
C TYR A 200 7.50 -4.79 35.85
N LEU A 201 7.07 -5.31 34.71
CA LEU A 201 6.05 -4.69 33.87
C LEU A 201 4.70 -4.68 34.58
N ARG A 202 4.05 -3.52 34.53
CA ARG A 202 2.74 -3.28 35.12
C ARG A 202 1.77 -2.80 34.07
N ALA A 203 0.64 -3.47 33.95
CA ALA A 203 -0.50 -3.05 33.13
C ALA A 203 -1.55 -2.44 34.06
N GLU A 204 -2.01 -1.22 33.77
CA GLU A 204 -2.92 -0.46 34.65
C GLU A 204 -2.39 -0.33 36.10
N GLY A 205 -1.06 -0.23 36.25
CA GLY A 205 -0.38 -0.15 37.56
C GLY A 205 -0.22 -1.49 38.31
N LYS A 206 -0.80 -2.58 37.80
CA LYS A 206 -0.79 -3.92 38.41
C LYS A 206 0.29 -4.82 37.80
N PRO A 207 1.02 -5.65 38.57
CA PRO A 207 2.02 -6.57 38.00
C PRO A 207 1.38 -7.48 36.94
N LEU A 208 1.99 -7.51 35.76
CA LEU A 208 1.53 -8.31 34.63
C LEU A 208 2.09 -9.73 34.69
N LEU A 209 1.23 -10.75 34.69
CA LEU A 209 1.61 -12.16 34.65
C LEU A 209 0.89 -12.86 33.50
N LEU A 210 1.64 -13.48 32.60
CA LEU A 210 1.08 -14.20 31.47
C LEU A 210 0.94 -15.70 31.79
N SER A 211 -0.07 -16.33 31.22
CA SER A 211 -0.31 -17.77 31.28
C SER A 211 -0.33 -18.34 29.87
N LEU A 212 0.56 -19.27 29.57
CA LEU A 212 0.62 -20.00 28.31
C LEU A 212 0.37 -21.47 28.58
N ASP A 213 -0.72 -21.97 28.01
CA ASP A 213 -1.13 -23.35 28.24
C ASP A 213 -1.46 -24.04 26.90
N PRO A 214 -0.51 -24.82 26.38
CA PRO A 214 -0.67 -25.53 25.12
C PRO A 214 -1.69 -26.68 25.15
N GLN A 215 -2.10 -27.17 26.33
CA GLN A 215 -2.95 -28.37 26.48
C GLN A 215 -4.34 -28.10 27.08
N ALA A 216 -4.62 -26.87 27.49
CA ALA A 216 -5.86 -26.37 28.10
C ALA A 216 -6.18 -26.97 29.48
N LEU A 217 -5.95 -26.16 30.51
CA LEU A 217 -6.19 -26.37 31.92
C LEU A 217 -7.68 -26.57 32.10
N PRO A 218 -8.11 -27.53 32.94
CA PRO A 218 -9.53 -27.76 33.17
C PRO A 218 -10.25 -26.54 33.76
N GLU A 219 -9.59 -25.67 34.54
CA GLU A 219 -10.24 -24.62 35.34
C GLU A 219 -9.40 -23.34 35.50
N GLY A 220 -9.15 -22.60 34.42
CA GLY A 220 -8.37 -21.34 34.43
C GLY A 220 -8.79 -20.34 35.52
N LYS A 221 -10.10 -20.16 35.73
CA LYS A 221 -10.62 -19.20 36.73
C LYS A 221 -10.17 -19.51 38.16
N HIS A 222 -10.23 -20.78 38.58
CA HIS A 222 -9.82 -21.15 39.93
C HIS A 222 -8.31 -20.93 40.16
N SER A 223 -7.50 -21.15 39.12
CA SER A 223 -6.06 -20.93 39.18
C SER A 223 -5.73 -19.42 39.29
N PHE A 224 -6.36 -18.58 38.47
CA PHE A 224 -6.13 -17.13 38.50
C PHE A 224 -6.65 -16.48 39.79
N ASP A 225 -7.76 -16.95 40.34
CA ASP A 225 -8.26 -16.49 41.64
C ASP A 225 -7.26 -16.84 42.77
N ALA A 226 -6.64 -18.03 42.72
CA ALA A 226 -5.59 -18.42 43.66
C ALA A 226 -4.33 -17.54 43.53
N TRP A 227 -3.93 -17.18 42.31
CA TRP A 227 -2.78 -16.29 42.08
C TRP A 227 -3.02 -14.88 42.61
N ARG A 228 -4.20 -14.32 42.36
CA ARG A 228 -4.61 -13.02 42.93
C ARG A 228 -4.65 -13.06 44.45
N LYS A 229 -5.13 -14.16 45.04
CA LYS A 229 -5.13 -14.36 46.49
C LYS A 229 -3.70 -14.37 47.04
N PHE A 230 -2.80 -15.17 46.46
CA PHE A 230 -1.40 -15.22 46.87
C PHE A 230 -0.73 -13.83 46.79
N ALA A 231 -0.96 -13.09 45.70
CA ALA A 231 -0.42 -11.75 45.53
C ALA A 231 -0.92 -10.77 46.60
N LYS A 232 -2.21 -10.80 46.93
CA LYS A 232 -2.79 -9.98 48.01
C LYS A 232 -2.20 -10.34 49.38
N GLU A 233 -2.07 -11.63 49.67
CA GLU A 233 -1.52 -12.13 50.94
C GLU A 233 -0.03 -11.79 51.13
N ASN A 234 0.72 -11.64 50.04
CA ASN A 234 2.15 -11.29 50.07
C ASN A 234 2.45 -9.82 49.75
N GLY A 235 1.43 -8.94 49.81
CA GLY A 235 1.63 -7.49 49.69
C GLY A 235 1.88 -6.94 48.28
N LEU A 236 1.71 -7.75 47.22
CA LEU A 236 1.83 -7.32 45.82
C LEU A 236 0.60 -6.55 45.32
N GLY A 237 -0.51 -6.63 46.05
CA GLY A 237 -1.79 -6.07 45.65
C GLY A 237 -2.52 -6.96 44.64
N GLU A 238 -3.10 -6.35 43.60
CA GLU A 238 -3.84 -7.08 42.56
C GLU A 238 -2.95 -7.36 41.35
N LEU A 239 -3.09 -8.56 40.77
CA LEU A 239 -2.38 -8.95 39.54
C LEU A 239 -3.22 -8.67 38.30
N GLN A 240 -2.54 -8.30 37.22
CA GLN A 240 -3.08 -8.36 35.87
C GLN A 240 -2.68 -9.69 35.24
N ILE A 241 -3.64 -10.57 34.95
CA ILE A 241 -3.39 -11.92 34.45
C ILE A 241 -3.86 -12.04 33.00
N TRP A 242 -2.94 -12.29 32.08
CA TRP A 242 -3.23 -12.39 30.65
C TRP A 242 -3.02 -13.81 30.12
N SER A 243 -3.99 -14.34 29.38
CA SER A 243 -3.93 -15.70 28.84
C SER A 243 -3.49 -15.72 27.38
N CYS A 244 -2.45 -16.48 27.07
CA CYS A 244 -1.98 -16.68 25.70
C CYS A 244 -2.82 -17.75 24.98
N ARG A 245 -3.13 -17.51 23.71
CA ARG A 245 -3.90 -18.45 22.87
C ARG A 245 -3.03 -19.57 22.31
N ALA A 246 -2.69 -20.54 23.14
CA ALA A 246 -1.95 -21.75 22.73
C ALA A 246 -2.88 -22.95 22.54
N GLY A 247 -3.61 -23.02 21.42
CA GLY A 247 -4.45 -24.17 21.13
C GLY A 247 -5.09 -24.12 19.75
N SER A 248 -5.31 -25.28 19.15
CA SER A 248 -5.82 -25.38 17.77
C SER A 248 -7.34 -25.18 17.64
N LYS A 249 -8.06 -24.98 18.75
CA LYS A 249 -9.53 -24.85 18.78
C LYS A 249 -9.99 -23.65 19.62
N PRO A 250 -10.91 -22.81 19.10
CA PRO A 250 -11.50 -21.67 19.81
C PRO A 250 -11.91 -21.93 21.26
N LYS A 251 -12.74 -22.96 21.46
CA LYS A 251 -13.25 -23.31 22.80
C LYS A 251 -12.17 -23.70 23.82
N GLN A 252 -10.98 -24.13 23.37
CA GLN A 252 -9.90 -24.50 24.29
C GLN A 252 -9.29 -23.25 24.92
N TRP A 253 -8.95 -22.24 24.11
CA TRP A 253 -8.43 -20.99 24.65
C TRP A 253 -9.51 -20.18 25.37
N GLU A 254 -10.77 -20.19 24.93
CA GLU A 254 -11.88 -19.53 25.66
C GLU A 254 -12.02 -20.09 27.09
N ARG A 255 -11.76 -21.40 27.28
CA ARG A 255 -11.78 -22.04 28.60
C ARG A 255 -10.57 -21.65 29.44
N ALA A 256 -9.38 -21.62 28.83
CA ALA A 256 -8.13 -21.25 29.49
C ALA A 256 -8.15 -19.77 29.95
N ALA A 257 -8.75 -18.88 29.14
CA ALA A 257 -8.86 -17.46 29.42
C ALA A 257 -9.94 -17.10 30.46
N ARG A 258 -10.73 -18.05 30.96
CA ARG A 258 -11.77 -17.75 31.97
C ARG A 258 -11.14 -17.16 33.22
N GLY A 259 -11.53 -15.93 33.56
CA GLY A 259 -11.00 -15.21 34.72
C GLY A 259 -9.70 -14.45 34.46
N ALA A 260 -9.19 -14.46 33.23
CA ALA A 260 -8.12 -13.57 32.78
C ALA A 260 -8.66 -12.15 32.56
N ASP A 261 -7.77 -11.16 32.68
CA ASP A 261 -8.08 -9.75 32.44
C ASP A 261 -7.97 -9.39 30.95
N ALA A 262 -7.14 -10.12 30.19
CA ALA A 262 -7.01 -10.02 28.75
C ALA A 262 -6.49 -11.33 28.13
N GLU A 263 -6.57 -11.42 26.81
CA GLU A 263 -5.94 -12.47 26.02
C GLU A 263 -4.79 -11.91 25.18
N VAL A 264 -3.82 -12.77 24.88
CA VAL A 264 -2.71 -12.47 23.96
C VAL A 264 -2.69 -13.54 22.88
N GLU A 265 -2.61 -13.11 21.62
CA GLU A 265 -2.37 -14.04 20.52
C GLU A 265 -1.00 -14.72 20.65
N PHE A 266 -0.87 -15.93 20.10
CA PHE A 266 0.39 -16.66 20.22
C PHE A 266 0.67 -17.45 18.93
N PRO A 267 0.99 -16.76 17.82
CA PRO A 267 1.28 -17.43 16.56
C PRO A 267 2.52 -18.33 16.70
N PRO A 268 2.54 -19.51 16.05
CA PRO A 268 1.59 -19.97 15.04
C PRO A 268 0.37 -20.75 15.58
N PHE A 269 0.13 -20.80 16.90
CA PHE A 269 -0.85 -21.71 17.49
C PHE A 269 -2.31 -21.31 17.24
N ASP A 270 -2.59 -20.02 17.17
CA ASP A 270 -3.91 -19.42 16.98
C ASP A 270 -4.17 -18.95 15.55
N LEU A 271 -3.39 -19.45 14.58
CA LEU A 271 -3.55 -19.13 13.18
C LEU A 271 -4.86 -19.71 12.58
N PRO A 272 -5.42 -19.07 11.52
CA PRO A 272 -6.70 -19.45 10.92
C PRO A 272 -6.69 -20.84 10.28
N LYS A 273 -7.90 -21.39 10.06
CA LYS A 273 -8.08 -22.69 9.38
C LYS A 273 -7.40 -22.74 8.00
N ARG A 274 -6.60 -23.80 7.82
CA ARG A 274 -5.75 -24.14 6.65
C ARG A 274 -6.32 -23.85 5.26
N ARG A 275 -7.63 -24.06 5.03
CA ARG A 275 -8.27 -23.94 3.69
C ARG A 275 -8.23 -22.53 3.07
N VAL A 276 -8.11 -21.48 3.88
CA VAL A 276 -8.03 -20.08 3.37
C VAL A 276 -6.62 -19.73 2.89
N LEU A 277 -5.61 -20.47 3.38
CA LEU A 277 -4.19 -20.15 3.19
C LEU A 277 -3.48 -21.19 2.27
N GLU A 278 -4.21 -22.17 1.75
CA GLU A 278 -3.72 -23.23 0.85
C GLU A 278 -3.80 -22.84 -0.65
N ASP A 279 -2.87 -23.38 -1.45
CA ASP A 279 -2.86 -23.25 -2.90
C ASP A 279 -3.79 -24.30 -3.54
N THR A 280 -4.86 -23.87 -4.21
CA THR A 280 -5.93 -24.73 -4.76
C THR A 280 -5.53 -25.50 -6.01
N THR A 281 -4.33 -25.29 -6.55
CA THR A 281 -3.92 -25.79 -7.87
C THR A 281 -3.26 -27.18 -7.87
N SER A 282 -3.06 -27.83 -6.72
CA SER A 282 -2.29 -29.08 -6.66
C SER A 282 -2.98 -30.22 -5.93
N SER A 283 -2.99 -31.39 -6.57
CA SER A 283 -3.80 -32.57 -6.26
C SER A 283 -3.33 -33.44 -5.08
N ARG A 284 -2.33 -33.02 -4.28
CA ARG A 284 -1.80 -33.82 -3.14
C ARG A 284 -2.05 -33.14 -1.79
N LYS A 285 -2.92 -33.75 -0.98
CA LYS A 285 -3.62 -33.16 0.20
C LYS A 285 -2.92 -33.26 1.58
N ILE A 286 -1.67 -33.70 1.70
CA ILE A 286 -1.07 -34.02 3.02
C ILE A 286 0.29 -33.30 3.16
N ASN A 287 0.48 -32.55 4.26
CA ASN A 287 1.73 -31.89 4.72
C ASN A 287 2.27 -30.65 3.96
N ARG A 288 1.44 -29.63 3.65
CA ARG A 288 1.96 -28.32 3.17
C ARG A 288 2.18 -27.30 4.30
N PRO A 289 3.32 -26.56 4.32
CA PRO A 289 3.57 -25.45 5.23
C PRO A 289 2.73 -24.21 4.89
N TYR A 290 2.56 -23.31 5.85
CA TYR A 290 1.97 -21.98 5.64
C TYR A 290 2.97 -21.07 4.91
N ARG A 291 2.47 -20.21 4.01
CA ARG A 291 3.30 -19.14 3.42
C ARG A 291 3.15 -17.87 4.25
N TYR A 292 4.28 -17.33 4.72
CA TYR A 292 4.31 -16.17 5.60
C TYR A 292 3.65 -14.94 4.95
N GLY A 293 3.98 -14.64 3.69
CA GLY A 293 3.37 -13.52 2.95
C GLY A 293 1.84 -13.59 2.88
N LYS A 294 1.27 -14.76 2.55
CA LYS A 294 -0.20 -14.94 2.53
C LYS A 294 -0.84 -14.73 3.91
N LEU A 295 -0.13 -15.10 4.97
CA LEU A 295 -0.60 -14.90 6.33
C LEU A 295 -0.55 -13.42 6.74
N SER A 296 0.54 -12.72 6.42
CA SER A 296 0.68 -11.27 6.65
C SER A 296 -0.42 -10.48 5.91
N VAL A 297 -0.70 -10.81 4.64
CA VAL A 297 -1.80 -10.19 3.87
C VAL A 297 -3.17 -10.51 4.45
N TYR A 298 -3.43 -11.79 4.79
CA TYR A 298 -4.68 -12.16 5.46
C TYR A 298 -4.88 -11.39 6.77
N ARG A 299 -3.78 -11.20 7.51
CA ARG A 299 -3.77 -10.48 8.78
C ARG A 299 -4.06 -9.00 8.60
N LYS A 300 -3.41 -8.33 7.65
CA LYS A 300 -3.67 -6.95 7.22
C LYS A 300 -5.15 -6.72 6.99
N VAL A 301 -5.78 -7.63 6.26
CA VAL A 301 -7.18 -7.50 5.84
C VAL A 301 -8.14 -7.76 6.99
N LEU A 302 -7.87 -8.74 7.85
CA LEU A 302 -8.65 -8.97 9.05
C LEU A 302 -8.60 -7.78 10.01
N ALA A 303 -7.38 -7.29 10.27
CA ALA A 303 -7.17 -6.14 11.15
C ALA A 303 -7.95 -4.94 10.60
N HIS A 304 -7.79 -4.65 9.31
CA HIS A 304 -8.52 -3.57 8.65
C HIS A 304 -10.04 -3.73 8.74
N ALA A 305 -10.58 -4.91 8.39
CA ALA A 305 -12.01 -5.17 8.47
C ALA A 305 -12.57 -5.00 9.89
N LYS A 306 -11.80 -5.37 10.92
CA LYS A 306 -12.17 -5.13 12.32
C LYS A 306 -12.17 -3.64 12.67
N MET A 307 -11.19 -2.88 12.18
CA MET A 307 -11.12 -1.43 12.42
C MET A 307 -12.30 -0.66 11.81
N GLN A 308 -13.00 -1.24 10.82
CA GLN A 308 -14.22 -0.67 10.24
C GLN A 308 -15.51 -1.00 11.01
N GLU A 309 -15.48 -1.92 11.99
CA GLU A 309 -16.69 -2.27 12.75
C GLU A 309 -17.09 -1.12 13.70
N VAL A 310 -18.39 -0.77 13.71
CA VAL A 310 -18.96 0.26 14.59
C VAL A 310 -19.79 -0.41 15.68
N GLY A 311 -19.48 -0.13 16.95
CA GLY A 311 -20.24 -0.63 18.11
C GLY A 311 -19.36 -1.36 19.13
N PRO A 312 -19.95 -1.87 20.23
CA PRO A 312 -19.22 -2.62 21.24
C PRO A 312 -18.72 -3.96 20.67
N PHE A 313 -17.49 -4.34 21.03
CA PHE A 313 -16.85 -5.60 20.59
C PHE A 313 -17.54 -6.82 21.22
N SER A 314 -18.63 -7.30 20.60
CA SER A 314 -19.59 -8.22 21.22
C SER A 314 -19.15 -9.68 21.32
N ASP A 315 -18.10 -10.07 20.59
CA ASP A 315 -17.78 -11.48 20.37
C ASP A 315 -16.58 -11.99 21.20
N GLU A 316 -15.88 -11.10 21.92
CA GLU A 316 -14.69 -11.45 22.72
C GLU A 316 -15.01 -11.46 24.23
N ALA A 317 -14.54 -12.49 24.94
CA ALA A 317 -14.79 -12.64 26.38
C ALA A 317 -14.00 -11.63 27.24
N CYS A 318 -12.85 -11.18 26.74
CA CYS A 318 -12.01 -10.14 27.32
C CYS A 318 -11.16 -9.50 26.19
N PRO A 319 -10.51 -8.34 26.43
CA PRO A 319 -9.72 -7.66 25.40
C PRO A 319 -8.60 -8.54 24.84
N LEU A 320 -8.39 -8.49 23.51
CA LEU A 320 -7.36 -9.27 22.82
C LEU A 320 -6.17 -8.40 22.36
N HIS A 321 -4.99 -8.69 22.89
CA HIS A 321 -3.73 -8.14 22.41
C HIS A 321 -3.15 -8.97 21.27
N ARG A 322 -2.67 -8.29 20.24
CA ARG A 322 -2.11 -8.93 19.05
C ARG A 322 -0.67 -9.39 19.27
N ALA A 323 -0.28 -10.40 18.50
CA ALA A 323 1.08 -10.90 18.49
C ALA A 323 1.53 -11.29 17.07
N CYS A 324 2.83 -11.17 16.83
CA CYS A 324 3.48 -11.59 15.60
C CYS A 324 4.66 -12.53 15.88
N VAL A 325 5.13 -13.21 14.84
CA VAL A 325 6.26 -14.15 14.89
C VAL A 325 7.12 -13.95 13.63
N MET A 326 8.43 -14.15 13.70
CA MET A 326 9.30 -14.13 12.50
C MET A 326 9.12 -15.40 11.67
N THR A 327 9.58 -16.55 12.15
CA THR A 327 9.31 -17.83 11.50
C THR A 327 9.19 -18.96 12.51
N CYS A 328 8.78 -20.14 12.05
CA CYS A 328 8.83 -21.37 12.83
C CYS A 328 9.20 -22.55 11.92
N SER A 329 10.49 -22.82 11.77
CA SER A 329 10.98 -24.03 11.09
C SER A 329 10.85 -25.27 12.00
N THR A 330 11.02 -25.05 13.31
CA THR A 330 10.70 -25.99 14.40
C THR A 330 9.53 -25.44 15.22
N PRO A 331 8.46 -26.22 15.45
CA PRO A 331 7.39 -25.79 16.33
C PRO A 331 7.93 -25.60 17.75
N VAL A 332 7.72 -24.41 18.32
CA VAL A 332 7.96 -24.16 19.74
C VAL A 332 7.15 -25.20 20.54
N PHE A 333 7.75 -25.77 21.59
CA PHE A 333 7.09 -26.75 22.48
C PHE A 333 6.67 -28.08 21.82
N GLY A 334 7.37 -28.54 20.77
CA GLY A 334 7.22 -29.91 20.25
C GLY A 334 5.87 -30.23 19.59
N SER A 335 5.10 -29.21 19.19
CA SER A 335 3.79 -29.39 18.53
C SER A 335 3.91 -29.96 17.11
N ASP A 336 2.77 -30.41 16.54
CA ASP A 336 2.67 -31.12 15.25
C ASP A 336 3.47 -30.46 14.11
N LYS A 337 4.13 -31.24 13.24
CA LYS A 337 4.95 -30.79 12.08
C LYS A 337 4.18 -29.95 11.04
N ARG A 338 2.92 -29.62 11.32
CA ARG A 338 1.94 -28.96 10.46
C ARG A 338 1.92 -27.43 10.60
N SER A 339 2.65 -26.85 11.56
CA SER A 339 2.64 -25.39 11.85
C SER A 339 3.76 -24.59 11.18
N ARG A 340 4.60 -25.21 10.33
CA ARG A 340 5.76 -24.53 9.72
C ARG A 340 5.38 -23.33 8.85
N LEU A 341 6.06 -22.21 9.04
CA LEU A 341 6.01 -21.04 8.17
C LEU A 341 7.16 -21.11 7.16
N THR A 342 6.86 -20.78 5.90
CA THR A 342 7.84 -20.72 4.81
C THR A 342 7.71 -19.41 4.06
N GLY A 343 8.81 -18.94 3.48
CA GLY A 343 8.79 -17.71 2.70
C GLY A 343 8.68 -16.45 3.55
N PHE A 344 9.32 -16.46 4.71
CA PHE A 344 9.49 -15.29 5.55
C PHE A 344 10.34 -14.22 4.85
N SER A 345 10.06 -12.95 5.11
CA SER A 345 10.88 -11.80 4.74
C SER A 345 10.67 -10.68 5.77
N ALA A 346 11.68 -9.82 5.98
CA ALA A 346 11.55 -8.66 6.85
C ALA A 346 10.42 -7.71 6.39
N ARG A 347 10.16 -7.64 5.08
CA ARG A 347 9.04 -6.84 4.52
C ARG A 347 7.68 -7.37 4.95
N PHE A 348 7.45 -8.68 4.88
CA PHE A 348 6.19 -9.25 5.36
C PHE A 348 6.04 -9.16 6.87
N PHE A 349 7.15 -9.27 7.61
CA PHE A 349 7.17 -9.06 9.05
C PHE A 349 6.73 -7.63 9.39
N TYR A 350 7.34 -6.63 8.73
CA TYR A 350 6.95 -5.23 8.82
C TYR A 350 5.46 -5.05 8.49
N ASN A 351 4.96 -5.64 7.39
CA ASN A 351 3.55 -5.53 6.98
C ASN A 351 2.57 -6.13 8.02
N TRP A 352 2.97 -7.22 8.69
CA TRP A 352 2.20 -7.78 9.80
C TRP A 352 2.20 -6.79 10.97
N LEU A 353 3.39 -6.34 11.39
CA LEU A 353 3.56 -5.46 12.53
C LEU A 353 2.79 -4.14 12.41
N ILE A 354 2.86 -3.45 11.27
CA ILE A 354 2.10 -2.20 11.07
C ILE A 354 0.59 -2.42 11.16
N SER A 355 0.10 -3.59 10.72
CA SER A 355 -1.31 -3.93 10.77
C SER A 355 -1.76 -4.16 12.22
N ASP A 356 -0.92 -4.83 12.99
CA ASP A 356 -1.18 -5.10 14.41
C ASP A 356 -0.99 -3.85 15.27
N ALA A 357 -0.02 -2.99 14.96
CA ALA A 357 0.17 -1.70 15.61
C ALA A 357 -1.02 -0.77 15.36
N ALA A 358 -1.50 -0.67 14.11
CA ALA A 358 -2.69 0.10 13.76
C ALA A 358 -3.95 -0.42 14.48
N TYR A 359 -4.15 -1.74 14.52
CA TYR A 359 -5.23 -2.35 15.29
C TYR A 359 -5.14 -2.00 16.77
N THR A 360 -3.95 -2.10 17.37
CA THR A 360 -3.72 -1.79 18.78
C THR A 360 -4.01 -0.32 19.08
N HIS A 361 -3.58 0.60 18.21
CA HIS A 361 -3.86 2.03 18.33
C HIS A 361 -5.37 2.33 18.31
N TRP A 362 -6.10 1.70 17.38
CA TRP A 362 -7.54 1.83 17.24
C TRP A 362 -8.33 1.21 18.41
N ARG A 363 -7.89 0.05 18.91
CA ARG A 363 -8.64 -0.74 19.90
C ARG A 363 -8.46 -0.28 21.34
N PHE A 364 -7.28 0.24 21.69
CA PHE A 364 -6.87 0.48 23.08
C PHE A 364 -6.53 1.95 23.34
N ALA A 365 -6.86 2.40 24.55
CA ALA A 365 -6.41 3.68 25.08
C ALA A 365 -4.87 3.71 25.21
N PRO A 366 -4.22 4.89 25.16
CA PRO A 366 -2.76 5.03 25.10
C PRO A 366 -1.98 4.22 26.15
N GLU A 367 -2.49 4.09 27.37
CA GLU A 367 -1.90 3.34 28.49
C GLU A 367 -1.99 1.81 28.34
N SER A 368 -2.88 1.33 27.46
CA SER A 368 -3.17 -0.10 27.24
C SER A 368 -2.76 -0.61 25.85
N ARG A 369 -1.98 0.17 25.09
CA ARG A 369 -1.45 -0.22 23.78
C ARG A 369 -0.26 -1.16 23.92
N TYR A 370 -0.52 -2.47 23.97
CA TYR A 370 0.51 -3.51 24.01
C TYR A 370 0.45 -4.41 22.77
N LEU A 371 1.63 -4.72 22.23
CA LEU A 371 1.84 -5.61 21.09
C LEU A 371 2.90 -6.65 21.48
N PHE A 372 2.71 -7.91 21.12
CA PHE A 372 3.68 -8.96 21.42
C PHE A 372 4.45 -9.44 20.19
N VAL A 373 5.71 -9.82 20.40
CA VAL A 373 6.59 -10.37 19.35
C VAL A 373 7.22 -11.66 19.87
N ASN A 374 7.11 -12.73 19.10
CA ASN A 374 7.67 -14.04 19.42
C ASN A 374 8.82 -14.40 18.47
N GLY A 375 10.08 -14.56 18.90
CA GLY A 375 10.69 -14.27 20.21
C GLY A 375 12.09 -13.65 20.02
N TRP A 376 12.65 -13.11 21.10
CA TRP A 376 13.96 -12.45 21.11
C TRP A 376 15.07 -13.39 20.63
N ASN A 377 15.03 -14.61 21.16
CA ASN A 377 15.92 -15.71 20.90
C ASN A 377 15.12 -16.95 20.48
N GLY A 378 15.81 -17.96 19.94
CA GLY A 378 15.18 -19.20 19.49
C GLY A 378 16.21 -20.23 19.02
N GLU A 379 15.78 -21.49 18.95
CA GLU A 379 16.61 -22.64 18.54
C GLU A 379 17.11 -22.54 17.09
N ALA A 380 16.41 -21.80 16.23
CA ALA A 380 16.78 -21.57 14.84
C ALA A 380 17.10 -20.08 14.61
N GLU A 381 18.19 -19.78 13.91
CA GLU A 381 18.64 -18.41 13.59
C GLU A 381 17.58 -17.63 12.81
N GLU A 382 16.76 -18.29 11.98
CA GLU A 382 15.70 -17.60 11.25
C GLU A 382 14.49 -17.17 12.13
N ALA A 383 14.42 -17.60 13.39
CA ALA A 383 13.28 -17.39 14.30
C ALA A 383 13.56 -16.41 15.45
N ARG A 384 14.73 -15.77 15.48
CA ARG A 384 15.13 -14.79 16.50
C ARG A 384 14.99 -13.36 15.99
N LEU A 385 14.60 -12.46 16.91
CA LEU A 385 14.56 -11.03 16.67
C LEU A 385 15.93 -10.37 16.92
N SER A 386 16.69 -10.91 17.88
CA SER A 386 18.04 -10.42 18.23
C SER A 386 18.98 -10.39 17.02
N PRO A 387 19.96 -9.46 17.00
CA PRO A 387 20.91 -9.38 15.90
C PRO A 387 21.68 -10.69 15.70
N ASP A 388 21.96 -11.03 14.45
CA ASP A 388 22.77 -12.20 14.10
C ASP A 388 23.82 -11.90 13.03
N ARG A 389 24.70 -12.86 12.74
CA ARG A 389 25.81 -12.66 11.78
C ARG A 389 25.35 -12.59 10.33
N LEU A 390 24.20 -13.18 10.01
CA LEU A 390 23.69 -13.30 8.64
C LEU A 390 22.83 -12.08 8.27
N HIS A 391 22.00 -11.61 9.20
CA HIS A 391 20.99 -10.59 8.98
C HIS A 391 21.30 -9.27 9.71
N GLY A 392 22.31 -9.24 10.58
CA GLY A 392 22.59 -8.07 11.42
C GLY A 392 21.34 -7.72 12.23
N SER A 393 20.92 -6.47 12.16
CA SER A 393 19.74 -5.95 12.88
C SER A 393 18.51 -5.76 12.01
N ALA A 394 18.44 -6.42 10.85
CA ALA A 394 17.36 -6.23 9.89
C ALA A 394 15.95 -6.47 10.47
N TYR A 395 15.77 -7.46 11.36
CA TYR A 395 14.47 -7.73 11.99
C TYR A 395 14.11 -6.68 13.05
N LEU A 396 15.09 -6.21 13.83
CA LEU A 396 14.89 -5.13 14.78
C LEU A 396 14.59 -3.81 14.08
N ASN A 397 15.30 -3.50 13.00
CA ASN A 397 15.03 -2.34 12.16
C ASN A 397 13.60 -2.39 11.59
N ALA A 398 13.14 -3.56 11.12
CA ALA A 398 11.77 -3.75 10.65
C ALA A 398 10.73 -3.56 11.79
N LEU A 399 11.01 -4.07 12.99
CA LEU A 399 10.18 -3.85 14.17
C LEU A 399 10.08 -2.36 14.50
N SER A 400 11.21 -1.69 14.67
CA SER A 400 11.26 -0.26 15.02
C SER A 400 10.54 0.58 13.98
N LYS A 401 10.81 0.38 12.68
CA LYS A 401 10.11 1.10 11.61
C LYS A 401 8.60 0.96 11.70
N ALA A 402 8.10 -0.25 12.00
CA ALA A 402 6.68 -0.46 12.18
C ALA A 402 6.12 0.23 13.43
N LEU A 403 6.84 0.21 14.56
CA LEU A 403 6.42 0.87 15.81
C LEU A 403 6.42 2.39 15.72
N TYR A 404 7.36 2.96 14.97
CA TYR A 404 7.50 4.40 14.77
C TYR A 404 6.67 4.93 13.58
N GLY A 405 5.98 4.07 12.83
CA GLY A 405 5.21 4.47 11.65
C GLY A 405 6.09 4.98 10.50
N LEU A 406 7.29 4.42 10.34
CA LEU A 406 8.26 4.78 9.30
C LEU A 406 8.18 3.83 8.10
N PRO A 407 8.44 4.30 6.87
CA PRO A 407 8.59 3.45 5.70
C PRO A 407 9.58 2.31 5.91
N PHE A 408 9.29 1.15 5.32
CA PHE A 408 10.20 0.00 5.36
C PHE A 408 11.57 0.29 4.72
N ALA A 409 11.56 0.97 3.58
CA ALA A 409 12.75 1.42 2.86
C ALA A 409 12.77 2.95 2.81
N ASP A 410 13.93 3.55 3.04
CA ASP A 410 14.15 4.99 2.87
C ASP A 410 14.74 5.27 1.47
N ASP A 411 14.11 4.72 0.45
CA ASP A 411 14.60 4.75 -0.93
C ASP A 411 13.78 5.66 -1.85
N PHE A 412 12.94 6.52 -1.29
CA PHE A 412 12.00 7.38 -2.02
C PHE A 412 12.21 8.87 -1.69
N ARG A 413 12.28 9.70 -2.73
CA ARG A 413 12.36 11.16 -2.60
C ARG A 413 11.39 11.89 -3.54
N VAL A 414 10.67 12.86 -2.98
CA VAL A 414 9.91 13.86 -3.74
C VAL A 414 10.86 14.98 -4.14
N ILE A 415 11.02 15.22 -5.45
CA ILE A 415 11.82 16.33 -5.97
C ILE A 415 10.88 17.42 -6.50
N ARG A 416 11.10 18.67 -6.08
CA ARG A 416 10.40 19.88 -6.54
C ARG A 416 11.30 20.84 -7.31
N GLU A 417 10.71 21.80 -8.02
CA GLU A 417 11.38 22.98 -8.61
C GLU A 417 12.35 23.63 -7.62
N GLN A 418 11.91 23.80 -6.37
CA GLN A 418 12.67 24.45 -5.32
C GLN A 418 13.74 23.54 -4.68
N SER A 419 13.64 22.21 -4.88
CA SER A 419 14.65 21.25 -4.42
C SER A 419 15.99 21.43 -5.14
N ALA A 420 15.99 22.14 -6.28
CA ALA A 420 17.19 22.54 -7.02
C ALA A 420 17.99 23.67 -6.34
N GLY A 421 17.57 24.17 -5.17
CA GLY A 421 18.24 25.23 -4.41
C GLY A 421 19.76 25.09 -4.39
N SER A 422 20.43 26.19 -4.78
CA SER A 422 21.87 26.35 -5.06
C SER A 422 22.64 25.04 -5.15
N LEU A 423 22.60 24.42 -6.33
CA LEU A 423 23.59 23.41 -6.72
C LEU A 423 25.00 23.91 -6.33
N PRO A 424 25.82 23.12 -5.63
CA PRO A 424 27.20 23.46 -5.33
C PRO A 424 28.08 23.25 -6.57
N PHE A 425 27.60 23.60 -7.77
CA PHE A 425 28.50 23.89 -8.88
C PHE A 425 29.22 25.19 -8.52
N ILE A 426 30.17 25.09 -7.59
CA ILE A 426 31.27 26.02 -7.51
C ILE A 426 31.90 25.98 -8.89
N ASP A 427 32.00 27.15 -9.49
CA ASP A 427 32.56 27.44 -10.80
C ASP A 427 34.06 27.08 -10.83
N ASN A 428 34.38 25.79 -10.67
CA ASN A 428 35.69 25.21 -10.92
C ASN A 428 35.87 24.93 -12.43
N GLY A 429 34.84 25.20 -13.25
CA GLY A 429 34.88 25.09 -14.71
C GLY A 429 34.57 23.71 -15.29
N GLU A 430 34.35 22.66 -14.48
CA GLU A 430 34.00 21.31 -14.97
C GLU A 430 32.50 21.06 -14.83
N LEU A 431 31.76 21.29 -15.92
CA LEU A 431 30.34 20.90 -16.04
C LEU A 431 30.22 19.36 -16.12
N PRO A 432 29.13 18.76 -15.61
CA PRO A 432 28.92 17.32 -15.68
C PRO A 432 28.85 16.85 -17.13
N ARG A 433 29.59 15.79 -17.47
CA ARG A 433 29.53 15.18 -18.81
C ARG A 433 28.40 14.16 -18.85
N ILE A 434 27.38 14.44 -19.66
CA ILE A 434 26.15 13.64 -19.70
C ILE A 434 26.02 12.95 -21.06
N ALA A 435 25.81 11.63 -21.04
CA ALA A 435 25.33 10.87 -22.18
C ALA A 435 23.85 10.55 -22.02
N VAL A 436 23.06 10.85 -23.04
CA VAL A 436 21.69 10.37 -23.16
C VAL A 436 21.67 9.24 -24.19
N GLN A 437 21.21 8.06 -23.80
CA GLN A 437 20.85 7.01 -24.76
C GLN A 437 19.33 6.96 -24.92
N ALA A 438 18.87 7.09 -26.17
CA ALA A 438 17.47 7.11 -26.53
C ALA A 438 17.15 5.99 -27.54
N HIS A 439 16.38 4.98 -27.14
CA HIS A 439 15.91 3.95 -28.07
C HIS A 439 14.60 4.35 -28.78
N LEU A 440 14.68 4.66 -30.08
CA LEU A 440 13.57 5.12 -30.93
C LEU A 440 13.21 4.09 -32.01
N PHE A 441 12.48 3.04 -31.59
CA PHE A 441 11.87 2.07 -32.50
C PHE A 441 10.57 2.58 -33.16
N PHE A 442 9.77 3.38 -32.43
CA PHE A 442 8.49 3.93 -32.89
C PHE A 442 8.62 5.43 -33.17
N LEU A 443 8.56 5.82 -34.45
CA LEU A 443 8.73 7.21 -34.88
C LEU A 443 7.63 8.15 -34.33
N GLU A 444 6.45 7.64 -34.01
CA GLU A 444 5.35 8.48 -33.51
C GLU A 444 5.60 9.02 -32.09
N THR A 445 6.65 8.55 -31.42
CA THR A 445 7.08 9.04 -30.10
C THR A 445 8.30 9.96 -30.18
N MET A 446 8.82 10.21 -31.38
CA MET A 446 10.07 10.94 -31.61
C MET A 446 9.97 12.40 -31.18
N GLU A 447 8.92 13.11 -31.61
CA GLU A 447 8.71 14.52 -31.28
C GLU A 447 8.57 14.71 -29.76
N GLU A 448 7.70 13.91 -29.12
CA GLU A 448 7.56 13.87 -27.66
C GLU A 448 8.91 13.66 -26.98
N LEU A 449 9.69 12.67 -27.41
CA LEU A 449 10.98 12.36 -26.77
C LEU A 449 12.00 13.50 -26.94
N ILE A 450 12.07 14.12 -28.11
CA ILE A 450 12.96 15.29 -28.32
C ILE A 450 12.56 16.43 -27.37
N ASP A 451 11.25 16.72 -27.26
CA ASP A 451 10.73 17.76 -26.37
C ASP A 451 11.01 17.48 -24.89
N GLU A 452 10.97 16.21 -24.46
CA GLU A 452 11.37 15.81 -23.10
C GLU A 452 12.88 16.00 -22.89
N LEU A 453 13.72 15.57 -23.85
CA LEU A 453 15.18 15.66 -23.76
C LEU A 453 15.68 17.11 -23.75
N ASN A 454 15.01 18.01 -24.48
CA ASN A 454 15.34 19.42 -24.53
C ASN A 454 15.20 20.15 -23.19
N ARG A 455 14.62 19.50 -22.17
CA ARG A 455 14.48 20.04 -20.81
C ARG A 455 15.73 19.86 -19.97
N ILE A 456 16.68 19.03 -20.40
CA ILE A 456 17.97 18.86 -19.72
C ILE A 456 18.71 20.20 -19.77
N PRO A 457 18.99 20.85 -18.61
CA PRO A 457 19.60 22.18 -18.56
C PRO A 457 21.13 22.16 -18.62
N PHE A 458 21.71 21.01 -18.94
CA PHE A 458 23.14 20.75 -19.02
C PHE A 458 23.49 20.38 -20.46
N ARG A 459 24.76 20.54 -20.82
CA ARG A 459 25.26 20.00 -22.09
C ARG A 459 25.22 18.48 -22.03
N PHE A 460 24.74 17.86 -23.11
CA PHE A 460 24.68 16.41 -23.21
C PHE A 460 24.90 15.95 -24.66
N ASP A 461 25.48 14.77 -24.80
CA ASP A 461 25.55 14.05 -26.06
C ASP A 461 24.41 13.03 -26.12
N CYS A 462 23.80 12.87 -27.29
CA CYS A 462 22.67 11.97 -27.50
C CYS A 462 23.05 10.81 -28.44
N TYR A 463 22.84 9.59 -27.97
CA TYR A 463 23.05 8.34 -28.70
C TYR A 463 21.69 7.70 -28.96
N VAL A 464 21.25 7.76 -30.21
CA VAL A 464 19.93 7.29 -30.61
C VAL A 464 20.05 5.96 -31.33
N SER A 465 19.26 4.97 -30.91
CA SER A 465 19.19 3.67 -31.58
C SER A 465 17.84 3.44 -32.26
N THR A 466 17.86 2.83 -33.45
CA THR A 466 16.67 2.44 -34.23
C THR A 466 16.93 1.14 -35.00
N ASP A 467 16.00 0.65 -35.82
CA ASP A 467 16.09 -0.67 -36.47
C ASP A 467 16.33 -0.65 -37.99
N CYS A 468 16.18 0.48 -38.68
CA CYS A 468 16.43 0.57 -40.12
C CYS A 468 16.97 1.94 -40.58
N ALA A 469 17.59 1.96 -41.76
CA ALA A 469 18.24 3.13 -42.32
C ALA A 469 17.24 4.27 -42.64
N GLU A 470 16.03 3.91 -43.04
CA GLU A 470 14.96 4.87 -43.34
C GLU A 470 14.55 5.64 -42.09
N LYS A 471 14.33 4.93 -40.97
CA LYS A 471 14.05 5.58 -39.67
C LYS A 471 15.23 6.40 -39.18
N LYS A 472 16.46 5.89 -39.32
CA LYS A 472 17.68 6.62 -38.97
C LYS A 472 17.72 8.00 -39.63
N THR A 473 17.48 8.05 -40.94
CA THR A 473 17.50 9.33 -41.70
C THR A 473 16.47 10.33 -41.16
N LEU A 474 15.26 9.84 -40.84
CA LEU A 474 14.19 10.69 -40.28
C LEU A 474 14.52 11.19 -38.87
N ILE A 475 15.10 10.32 -38.04
CA ILE A 475 15.54 10.65 -36.68
C ILE A 475 16.68 11.68 -36.72
N GLU A 476 17.72 11.46 -37.54
CA GLU A 476 18.84 12.40 -37.70
C GLU A 476 18.33 13.80 -38.09
N ARG A 477 17.39 13.86 -39.03
CA ARG A 477 16.78 15.12 -39.45
C ARG A 477 16.01 15.79 -38.32
N ALA A 478 15.15 15.06 -37.61
CA ALA A 478 14.36 15.63 -36.52
C ALA A 478 15.23 16.14 -35.36
N PHE A 479 16.28 15.40 -34.99
CA PHE A 479 17.21 15.83 -33.96
C PHE A 479 18.04 17.04 -34.40
N ALA A 480 18.49 17.10 -35.67
CA ALA A 480 19.20 18.26 -36.19
C ALA A 480 18.34 19.53 -36.24
N GLU A 481 17.03 19.39 -36.48
CA GLU A 481 16.09 20.51 -36.56
C GLU A 481 15.63 20.99 -35.18
N CYS A 482 15.42 20.08 -34.22
CA CYS A 482 14.68 20.37 -32.99
C CYS A 482 15.43 20.09 -31.67
N SER A 483 16.58 19.42 -31.67
CA SER A 483 17.25 19.01 -30.41
C SER A 483 18.24 20.04 -29.87
N HIS A 484 18.38 20.10 -28.54
CA HIS A 484 19.40 20.86 -27.82
C HIS A 484 20.68 20.05 -27.50
N ALA A 485 20.81 18.81 -28.00
CA ALA A 485 22.00 18.00 -27.79
C ALA A 485 23.24 18.59 -28.50
N GLU A 486 24.42 18.50 -27.87
CA GLU A 486 25.68 18.99 -28.43
C GLU A 486 26.14 18.11 -29.61
N HIS A 487 26.05 16.80 -29.44
CA HIS A 487 26.31 15.80 -30.47
C HIS A 487 25.19 14.78 -30.53
N VAL A 488 24.82 14.34 -31.73
CA VAL A 488 23.82 13.29 -31.95
C VAL A 488 24.42 12.17 -32.82
N SER A 489 24.47 10.95 -32.29
CA SER A 489 24.82 9.74 -33.05
C SER A 489 23.59 8.87 -33.22
N VAL A 490 23.20 8.57 -34.47
CA VAL A 490 22.08 7.66 -34.76
C VAL A 490 22.57 6.37 -35.39
N GLU A 491 22.24 5.23 -34.79
CA GLU A 491 22.70 3.91 -35.24
C GLU A 491 21.55 2.90 -35.37
N CYS A 492 21.72 1.97 -36.32
CA CYS A 492 20.74 0.92 -36.61
C CYS A 492 21.16 -0.41 -35.98
N PHE A 493 20.27 -1.02 -35.21
CA PHE A 493 20.47 -2.31 -34.57
C PHE A 493 19.37 -3.29 -34.98
N PRO A 494 19.65 -4.60 -35.08
CA PRO A 494 18.60 -5.59 -35.27
C PRO A 494 17.55 -5.49 -34.14
N ASN A 495 16.26 -5.67 -34.47
CA ASN A 495 15.19 -5.72 -33.47
C ASN A 495 15.27 -7.01 -32.62
N ARG A 496 16.28 -7.10 -31.76
CA ARG A 496 16.59 -8.19 -30.82
C ARG A 496 17.08 -7.57 -29.51
N GLY A 497 16.50 -8.00 -28.40
CA GLY A 497 16.85 -7.46 -27.08
C GLY A 497 16.26 -6.08 -26.80
N ARG A 498 15.36 -5.60 -27.68
CA ARG A 498 14.57 -4.37 -27.54
C ARG A 498 15.48 -3.16 -27.34
N ASP A 499 15.25 -2.39 -26.28
CA ASP A 499 16.01 -1.23 -25.86
C ASP A 499 17.35 -1.60 -25.19
N VAL A 500 17.44 -2.77 -24.55
CA VAL A 500 18.64 -3.20 -23.78
C VAL A 500 19.85 -3.49 -24.67
N ALA A 501 19.69 -4.27 -25.74
CA ALA A 501 20.84 -4.67 -26.57
C ALA A 501 21.48 -3.49 -27.31
N PRO A 502 20.70 -2.59 -27.95
CA PRO A 502 21.22 -1.37 -28.54
C PRO A 502 21.87 -0.45 -27.51
N PHE A 503 21.28 -0.30 -26.32
CA PHE A 503 21.86 0.50 -25.24
C PHE A 503 23.27 0.02 -24.86
N LEU A 504 23.42 -1.28 -24.61
CA LEU A 504 24.70 -1.87 -24.25
C LEU A 504 25.75 -1.74 -25.36
N GLN A 505 25.38 -1.99 -26.61
CA GLN A 505 26.34 -1.92 -27.74
C GLN A 505 26.73 -0.48 -28.10
N GLN A 506 25.76 0.43 -28.13
CA GLN A 506 25.99 1.80 -28.56
C GLN A 506 26.86 2.58 -27.57
N LEU A 507 26.67 2.37 -26.26
CA LEU A 507 27.46 3.08 -25.26
C LEU A 507 28.76 2.37 -24.86
N GLU A 508 28.97 1.09 -25.18
CA GLU A 508 30.19 0.36 -24.83
C GLU A 508 31.50 1.14 -25.12
N PRO A 509 31.69 1.74 -26.32
CA PRO A 509 32.96 2.42 -26.64
C PRO A 509 33.13 3.78 -25.96
N VAL A 510 32.06 4.37 -25.42
CA VAL A 510 32.04 5.78 -24.98
C VAL A 510 31.65 5.96 -23.51
N ILE A 511 31.15 4.93 -22.84
CA ILE A 511 30.64 5.00 -21.46
C ILE A 511 31.64 5.57 -20.46
N ASP A 512 32.94 5.32 -20.66
CA ASP A 512 34.01 5.79 -19.77
C ASP A 512 34.31 7.31 -19.93
N HIS A 513 33.72 7.98 -20.92
CA HIS A 513 33.89 9.43 -21.15
C HIS A 513 32.90 10.30 -20.38
N TYR A 514 31.86 9.70 -19.80
CA TYR A 514 30.74 10.42 -19.18
C TYR A 514 30.72 10.20 -17.66
N ASP A 515 30.21 11.21 -16.95
CA ASP A 515 29.98 11.14 -15.51
C ASP A 515 28.60 10.55 -15.22
N TYR A 516 27.61 10.96 -16.02
CA TYR A 516 26.21 10.55 -15.90
C TYR A 516 25.65 10.03 -17.23
N VAL A 517 24.76 9.04 -17.11
CA VAL A 517 24.01 8.46 -18.22
C VAL A 517 22.52 8.58 -17.92
N LEU A 518 21.76 9.06 -18.89
CA LEU A 518 20.31 8.90 -18.94
C LEU A 518 19.97 7.84 -20.00
N HIS A 519 19.22 6.82 -19.63
CA HIS A 519 18.66 5.84 -20.57
C HIS A 519 17.14 6.01 -20.65
N VAL A 520 16.62 6.19 -21.87
CA VAL A 520 15.18 6.37 -22.16
C VAL A 520 14.78 5.70 -23.47
N HIS A 521 13.48 5.46 -23.66
CA HIS A 521 12.99 4.85 -24.90
C HIS A 521 11.60 5.35 -25.33
N GLY A 522 11.34 5.33 -26.64
CA GLY A 522 10.05 5.67 -27.28
C GLY A 522 9.06 4.50 -27.39
N LYS A 523 9.18 3.47 -26.55
CA LYS A 523 8.37 2.25 -26.66
C LYS A 523 6.88 2.51 -26.44
N LYS A 524 6.05 1.87 -27.25
CA LYS A 524 4.62 1.69 -27.00
C LYS A 524 4.46 0.40 -26.18
N SER A 525 4.21 0.49 -24.87
CA SER A 525 4.09 -0.73 -24.04
C SER A 525 2.96 -1.64 -24.55
N THR A 526 3.10 -2.95 -24.36
CA THR A 526 2.13 -3.96 -24.83
C THR A 526 0.84 -4.00 -24.00
N ILE A 527 0.77 -3.25 -22.92
CA ILE A 527 -0.48 -3.06 -22.16
C ILE A 527 -1.36 -2.14 -23.00
N LYS A 528 -2.27 -2.73 -23.77
CA LYS A 528 -3.05 -2.11 -24.86
C LYS A 528 -3.76 -0.79 -24.50
N GLU A 529 -3.96 -0.50 -23.20
CA GLU A 529 -4.62 0.71 -22.69
C GLU A 529 -3.71 1.60 -21.83
N LEU A 530 -2.54 1.14 -21.37
CA LEU A 530 -1.70 1.83 -20.36
C LEU A 530 -0.29 2.18 -20.82
N GLY A 531 0.12 1.71 -21.99
CA GLY A 531 1.50 1.90 -22.43
C GLY A 531 1.92 3.34 -22.66
N TYR A 532 0.96 4.21 -22.98
CA TYR A 532 1.17 5.64 -23.09
C TYR A 532 1.35 6.27 -21.69
N ALA A 533 0.36 6.11 -20.81
CA ALA A 533 0.39 6.61 -19.44
C ALA A 533 1.65 6.20 -18.66
N TRP A 534 2.08 4.94 -18.79
CA TRP A 534 3.29 4.48 -18.13
C TRP A 534 4.56 5.14 -18.70
N ARG A 535 4.67 5.33 -20.03
CA ARG A 535 5.80 6.06 -20.63
C ARG A 535 5.82 7.50 -20.17
N GLU A 536 4.69 8.19 -20.23
CA GLU A 536 4.56 9.57 -19.78
C GLU A 536 4.94 9.72 -18.31
N TYR A 537 4.48 8.78 -17.46
CA TYR A 537 4.88 8.72 -16.07
C TYR A 537 6.40 8.57 -15.92
N LEU A 538 7.07 7.68 -16.65
CA LEU A 538 8.52 7.51 -16.57
C LEU A 538 9.26 8.77 -17.02
N LEU A 539 8.91 9.33 -18.18
CA LEU A 539 9.54 10.55 -18.73
C LEU A 539 9.34 11.75 -17.81
N ARG A 540 8.13 11.97 -17.29
CA ARG A 540 7.84 13.03 -16.31
C ARG A 540 8.70 12.93 -15.05
N ASN A 541 8.96 11.73 -14.58
CA ASN A 541 9.75 11.46 -13.37
C ASN A 541 11.27 11.37 -13.64
N LEU A 542 11.74 11.51 -14.89
CA LEU A 542 13.16 11.55 -15.25
C LEU A 542 13.60 12.89 -15.85
N LEU A 543 12.70 13.55 -16.60
CA LEU A 543 12.98 14.73 -17.40
C LEU A 543 12.08 15.92 -17.06
N GLY A 544 10.87 15.66 -16.55
CA GLY A 544 9.97 16.65 -15.90
C GLY A 544 10.03 18.06 -16.50
N HIS A 545 10.81 18.93 -15.84
CA HIS A 545 11.25 20.25 -16.29
C HIS A 545 12.71 20.47 -15.88
N SER A 546 13.33 21.55 -16.35
CA SER A 546 14.77 21.81 -16.13
C SER A 546 15.19 21.82 -14.65
N ASP A 547 14.45 22.50 -13.76
CA ASP A 547 14.79 22.49 -12.33
C ASP A 547 14.66 21.12 -11.68
N TYR A 548 13.75 20.26 -12.16
CA TYR A 548 13.66 18.88 -11.68
C TYR A 548 14.91 18.07 -12.05
N VAL A 549 15.39 18.21 -13.29
CA VAL A 549 16.64 17.57 -13.73
C VAL A 549 17.84 18.10 -12.93
N ARG A 550 17.88 19.41 -12.62
CA ARG A 550 18.88 19.97 -11.69
C ARG A 550 18.81 19.29 -10.32
N GLY A 551 17.63 19.05 -9.79
CA GLY A 551 17.42 18.34 -8.53
C GLY A 551 17.93 16.89 -8.56
N ILE A 552 17.73 16.17 -9.67
CA ILE A 552 18.29 14.81 -9.84
C ILE A 552 19.82 14.84 -9.83
N ILE A 553 20.44 15.71 -10.63
CA ILE A 553 21.91 15.83 -10.66
C ILE A 553 22.43 16.29 -9.28
N ALA A 554 21.75 17.21 -8.60
CA ALA A 554 22.08 17.60 -7.23
C ALA A 554 22.11 16.41 -6.26
N ALA A 555 21.20 15.44 -6.42
CA ALA A 555 21.17 14.25 -5.58
C ALA A 555 22.44 13.40 -5.77
N PHE A 556 22.90 13.22 -7.02
CA PHE A 556 24.17 12.55 -7.30
C PHE A 556 25.38 13.30 -6.76
N GLU A 557 25.39 14.64 -6.82
CA GLU A 557 26.53 15.43 -6.33
C GLU A 557 26.58 15.52 -4.80
N ARG A 558 25.43 15.40 -4.11
CA ARG A 558 25.36 15.42 -2.65
C ARG A 558 25.68 14.08 -2.01
N ASP A 559 25.53 12.98 -2.75
CA ASP A 559 25.79 11.63 -2.30
C ASP A 559 26.69 10.90 -3.31
N GLU A 560 27.99 10.81 -3.00
CA GLU A 560 28.98 10.11 -3.83
C GLU A 560 28.67 8.61 -3.98
N GLN A 561 27.92 8.03 -3.04
CA GLN A 561 27.49 6.63 -3.10
C GLN A 561 26.20 6.45 -3.91
N LEU A 562 25.49 7.50 -4.31
CA LEU A 562 24.34 7.37 -5.19
C LEU A 562 24.80 6.98 -6.62
N GLY A 563 24.36 5.80 -7.07
CA GLY A 563 24.72 5.24 -8.38
C GLY A 563 23.60 5.29 -9.41
N ILE A 564 22.33 5.12 -9.00
CA ILE A 564 21.19 5.06 -9.92
C ILE A 564 20.00 5.84 -9.35
N VAL A 565 19.34 6.64 -10.18
CA VAL A 565 18.10 7.34 -9.90
C VAL A 565 17.03 6.92 -10.90
N PHE A 566 15.86 6.48 -10.43
CA PHE A 566 14.76 6.07 -11.31
C PHE A 566 13.39 6.37 -10.70
N PRO A 567 12.31 6.40 -11.50
CA PRO A 567 10.98 6.70 -10.97
C PRO A 567 10.50 5.65 -9.96
N GLU A 568 9.76 6.08 -8.94
CA GLU A 568 8.95 5.18 -8.13
C GLU A 568 8.01 4.35 -9.02
N THR A 569 7.69 3.14 -8.60
CA THR A 569 6.88 2.18 -9.36
C THR A 569 5.54 2.79 -9.78
N PHE A 570 5.25 2.72 -11.09
CA PHE A 570 3.97 3.16 -11.63
C PHE A 570 2.81 2.43 -10.93
N PRO A 571 1.81 3.11 -10.35
CA PRO A 571 0.84 2.46 -9.44
C PRO A 571 0.01 1.31 -10.02
N LEU A 572 -0.14 1.24 -11.36
CA LEU A 572 -0.86 0.16 -12.03
C LEU A 572 0.03 -1.01 -12.44
N LEU A 573 1.34 -0.89 -12.26
CA LEU A 573 2.33 -1.92 -12.57
C LEU A 573 2.47 -2.88 -11.39
N ASN A 574 2.40 -4.17 -11.69
CA ASN A 574 2.79 -5.21 -10.74
C ASN A 574 4.23 -5.64 -11.05
N LEU A 575 5.16 -5.42 -10.12
CA LEU A 575 6.50 -5.96 -10.29
C LEU A 575 6.42 -7.46 -10.03
N GLU A 576 6.50 -8.25 -11.11
CA GLU A 576 6.55 -9.70 -10.97
C GLU A 576 7.76 -10.06 -10.10
N PRO A 577 7.60 -10.98 -9.15
CA PRO A 577 8.72 -11.37 -8.34
C PRO A 577 9.76 -12.19 -9.09
N VAL A 578 11.02 -12.12 -8.65
CA VAL A 578 12.09 -12.85 -9.31
C VAL A 578 11.94 -14.35 -9.08
N ARG A 579 11.79 -15.09 -10.18
CA ARG A 579 11.72 -16.56 -10.15
C ARG A 579 13.12 -17.13 -9.96
N LYS A 580 13.21 -18.33 -9.37
CA LYS A 580 14.49 -19.01 -9.08
C LYS A 580 15.44 -19.08 -10.29
N ASN A 581 14.90 -19.33 -11.48
CA ASN A 581 15.69 -19.42 -12.70
C ASN A 581 16.15 -18.05 -13.22
N GLU A 582 15.35 -17.00 -13.04
CA GLU A 582 15.75 -15.62 -13.35
C GLU A 582 16.87 -15.16 -12.41
N ARG A 583 16.77 -15.48 -11.11
CA ARG A 583 17.84 -15.23 -10.13
C ARG A 583 19.16 -15.87 -10.56
N ILE A 584 19.16 -17.15 -10.92
CA ILE A 584 20.37 -17.85 -11.40
C ILE A 584 20.94 -17.16 -12.66
N ALA A 585 20.09 -16.67 -13.55
CA ALA A 585 20.54 -15.94 -14.74
C ALA A 585 21.19 -14.59 -14.37
N CYS A 586 20.60 -13.83 -13.44
CA CYS A 586 21.14 -12.56 -12.95
C CYS A 586 22.47 -12.75 -12.22
N GLU A 587 22.55 -13.75 -11.34
CA GLU A 587 23.78 -14.12 -10.62
C GLU A 587 24.93 -14.47 -11.59
N ARG A 588 24.64 -15.17 -12.69
CA ARG A 588 25.64 -15.45 -13.74
C ARG A 588 26.08 -14.20 -14.49
N LEU A 589 25.21 -13.21 -14.67
CA LEU A 589 25.58 -11.94 -15.28
C LEU A 589 26.52 -11.15 -14.37
N LEU A 590 26.27 -11.13 -13.05
CA LEU A 590 27.18 -10.53 -12.07
C LEU A 590 28.56 -11.23 -12.08
N GLN A 591 28.60 -12.56 -12.16
CA GLN A 591 29.85 -13.29 -12.33
C GLN A 591 30.63 -12.86 -13.58
N ARG A 592 29.93 -12.73 -14.72
CA ARG A 592 30.54 -12.24 -15.97
C ARG A 592 31.07 -10.82 -15.83
N CYS A 593 30.44 -9.97 -15.02
CA CYS A 593 30.92 -8.63 -14.69
C CYS A 593 32.15 -8.63 -13.75
N GLY A 594 32.68 -9.80 -13.40
CA GLY A 594 33.91 -9.94 -12.62
C GLY A 594 33.70 -9.95 -11.10
N PHE A 595 32.46 -10.07 -10.61
CA PHE A 595 32.22 -10.21 -9.17
C PHE A 595 32.44 -11.66 -8.72
N THR A 596 33.39 -11.86 -7.81
CA THR A 596 33.70 -13.18 -7.21
C THR A 596 32.75 -13.52 -6.07
N SER A 597 32.23 -12.50 -5.38
CA SER A 597 31.15 -12.57 -4.41
C SER A 597 30.16 -11.48 -4.76
N PHE A 598 28.89 -11.83 -4.92
CA PHE A 598 27.86 -10.87 -5.29
C PHE A 598 26.58 -11.10 -4.50
N ARG A 599 25.86 -10.01 -4.26
CA ARG A 599 24.52 -10.01 -3.70
C ARG A 599 23.52 -9.77 -4.83
N PHE A 600 22.39 -10.46 -4.76
CA PHE A 600 21.25 -10.24 -5.64
C PHE A 600 20.00 -10.34 -4.77
N SER A 601 19.37 -9.20 -4.51
CA SER A 601 18.11 -9.14 -3.77
C SER A 601 16.94 -8.80 -4.66
N ALA A 602 17.15 -8.05 -5.75
CA ALA A 602 16.16 -7.51 -6.66
C ALA A 602 14.85 -6.97 -6.03
N PRO A 603 14.89 -6.19 -4.93
CA PRO A 603 13.70 -5.57 -4.36
C PRO A 603 13.23 -4.35 -5.16
N ALA A 604 14.16 -3.68 -5.85
CA ALA A 604 13.93 -2.45 -6.58
C ALA A 604 14.74 -2.47 -7.88
N TYR A 605 14.13 -2.05 -8.98
CA TYR A 605 14.76 -1.93 -10.29
C TYR A 605 13.99 -0.90 -11.14
N PRO A 606 14.63 -0.25 -12.13
CA PRO A 606 13.98 0.72 -13.01
C PRO A 606 13.01 -0.02 -13.96
N ALA A 607 11.79 -0.25 -13.49
CA ALA A 607 10.79 -0.96 -14.29
C ALA A 607 10.39 -0.12 -15.51
N GLY A 608 10.59 -0.70 -16.69
CA GLY A 608 10.55 0.02 -17.97
C GLY A 608 11.94 0.40 -18.50
N ASP A 609 13.02 -0.03 -17.85
CA ASP A 609 14.41 0.21 -18.26
C ASP A 609 14.72 1.69 -18.57
N MET A 610 14.19 2.63 -17.77
CA MET A 610 14.50 4.05 -17.88
C MET A 610 15.04 4.59 -16.56
N PHE A 611 16.21 5.22 -16.58
CA PHE A 611 16.88 5.69 -15.38
C PHE A 611 18.00 6.68 -15.69
N TRP A 612 18.38 7.46 -14.68
CA TRP A 612 19.67 8.14 -14.58
C TRP A 612 20.65 7.25 -13.82
N ALA A 613 21.92 7.24 -14.21
CA ALA A 613 22.97 6.55 -13.49
C ALA A 613 24.29 7.30 -13.55
N ARG A 614 25.10 7.14 -12.51
CA ARG A 614 26.54 7.41 -12.58
C ARG A 614 27.18 6.37 -13.48
N ALA A 615 27.92 6.78 -14.50
CA ALA A 615 28.50 5.86 -15.48
C ALA A 615 29.34 4.76 -14.81
N LYS A 616 30.11 5.12 -13.77
CA LYS A 616 30.91 4.19 -12.97
C LYS A 616 30.10 3.09 -12.27
N ALA A 617 28.85 3.34 -11.92
CA ALA A 617 27.98 2.38 -11.23
C ALA A 617 27.48 1.26 -12.17
N ILE A 618 27.45 1.51 -13.48
CA ILE A 618 26.87 0.57 -14.45
C ILE A 618 27.86 0.07 -15.51
N ARG A 619 29.01 0.72 -15.70
CA ARG A 619 29.93 0.46 -16.83
C ARG A 619 30.38 -0.99 -17.01
N ARG A 620 30.48 -1.81 -15.95
CA ARG A 620 30.99 -3.19 -16.08
C ARG A 620 30.14 -4.07 -16.99
N ILE A 621 28.82 -3.91 -16.99
CA ILE A 621 27.94 -4.72 -17.84
C ILE A 621 28.11 -4.40 -19.35
N PHE A 622 28.60 -3.21 -19.69
CA PHE A 622 28.94 -2.86 -21.07
C PHE A 622 30.19 -3.61 -21.55
N LYS A 623 31.11 -3.94 -20.63
CA LYS A 623 32.41 -4.56 -20.94
C LYS A 623 32.39 -6.09 -21.00
N ILE A 624 31.25 -6.75 -20.76
CA ILE A 624 31.13 -8.22 -20.82
C ILE A 624 30.74 -8.77 -22.21
N GLY A 625 30.73 -7.90 -23.22
CA GLY A 625 30.57 -8.26 -24.63
C GLY A 625 29.19 -8.84 -24.98
N ILE A 626 28.11 -8.30 -24.42
CA ILE A 626 26.75 -8.69 -24.79
C ILE A 626 26.41 -8.11 -26.17
N VAL A 627 25.99 -8.98 -27.09
CA VAL A 627 25.61 -8.61 -28.47
C VAL A 627 24.16 -8.96 -28.78
N SER A 628 23.60 -8.42 -29.86
CA SER A 628 22.21 -8.65 -30.28
C SER A 628 21.90 -10.14 -30.49
N GLU A 629 22.91 -10.92 -30.85
CA GLU A 629 22.82 -12.36 -31.05
C GLU A 629 22.54 -13.16 -29.79
N ASP A 630 22.92 -12.63 -28.61
CA ASP A 630 22.67 -13.26 -27.31
C ASP A 630 21.18 -13.20 -26.91
N PHE A 631 20.42 -12.28 -27.50
CA PHE A 631 19.00 -12.13 -27.24
C PHE A 631 18.19 -12.98 -28.22
N PRO A 632 17.18 -13.75 -27.77
CA PRO A 632 16.33 -14.50 -28.69
C PRO A 632 15.67 -13.55 -29.71
N LYS A 633 15.34 -14.07 -30.91
CA LYS A 633 14.54 -13.30 -31.87
C LYS A 633 13.21 -12.90 -31.23
N GLU A 634 12.78 -11.66 -31.41
CA GLU A 634 11.52 -11.19 -30.83
C GLU A 634 10.34 -12.02 -31.37
N THR A 635 9.60 -12.66 -30.44
CA THR A 635 8.42 -13.48 -30.77
C THR A 635 7.10 -12.82 -30.35
N GLY A 636 7.16 -11.62 -29.77
CA GLY A 636 6.01 -10.90 -29.24
C GLY A 636 5.39 -11.50 -27.97
N LYS A 637 5.96 -12.59 -27.42
CA LYS A 637 5.49 -13.22 -26.16
C LYS A 637 6.39 -12.81 -24.99
N PRO A 638 5.84 -12.60 -23.78
CA PRO A 638 6.62 -12.45 -22.57
C PRO A 638 7.31 -13.78 -22.26
N THR A 639 8.53 -13.93 -22.76
CA THR A 639 9.44 -15.01 -22.37
C THR A 639 10.46 -14.43 -21.40
N GLN A 640 11.02 -15.26 -20.52
CA GLN A 640 12.10 -14.85 -19.61
C GLN A 640 13.38 -14.64 -20.43
N MET A 641 13.45 -13.47 -21.08
CA MET A 641 14.51 -13.08 -22.00
C MET A 641 15.64 -12.39 -21.24
N LEU A 642 16.86 -12.48 -21.78
CA LEU A 642 18.06 -11.81 -21.26
C LEU A 642 17.82 -10.33 -20.92
N ALA A 643 17.04 -9.61 -21.74
CA ALA A 643 16.67 -8.21 -21.49
C ALA A 643 15.96 -8.00 -20.13
N HIS A 644 15.04 -8.89 -19.75
CA HIS A 644 14.33 -8.79 -18.48
C HIS A 644 15.24 -9.10 -17.28
N HIS A 645 16.24 -9.97 -17.46
CA HIS A 645 17.26 -10.20 -16.43
C HIS A 645 18.13 -8.97 -16.23
N ILE A 646 18.52 -8.28 -17.31
CA ILE A 646 19.34 -7.06 -17.25
C ILE A 646 18.57 -5.90 -16.64
N GLU A 647 17.31 -5.68 -17.03
CA GLU A 647 16.42 -4.66 -16.46
C GLU A 647 16.34 -4.77 -14.92
N ARG A 648 16.29 -6.01 -14.40
CA ARG A 648 16.25 -6.29 -12.95
C ARG A 648 17.61 -6.16 -12.26
N LEU A 649 18.69 -6.13 -13.03
CA LEU A 649 20.05 -6.22 -12.49
C LEU A 649 20.65 -4.86 -12.14
N TRP A 650 20.15 -3.76 -12.69
CA TRP A 650 20.82 -2.44 -12.57
C TRP A 650 21.14 -2.03 -11.14
N VAL A 651 20.16 -2.15 -10.22
CA VAL A 651 20.35 -1.79 -8.81
C VAL A 651 21.35 -2.73 -8.13
N ASP A 652 21.23 -4.04 -8.33
CA ASP A 652 22.17 -5.02 -7.78
C ASP A 652 23.58 -4.83 -8.39
N LEU A 653 23.69 -4.47 -9.66
CA LEU A 653 24.96 -4.17 -10.33
C LEU A 653 25.65 -2.99 -9.65
N ALA A 654 24.92 -1.88 -9.45
CA ALA A 654 25.41 -0.71 -8.74
C ALA A 654 25.79 -1.04 -7.28
N ALA A 655 24.97 -1.81 -6.57
CA ALA A 655 25.24 -2.23 -5.20
C ALA A 655 26.54 -3.04 -5.09
N ASN A 656 26.80 -3.95 -6.03
CA ASN A 656 28.05 -4.73 -6.06
C ASN A 656 29.28 -3.88 -6.43
N GLU A 657 29.11 -2.71 -7.05
CA GLU A 657 30.16 -1.70 -7.26
C GLU A 657 30.34 -0.76 -6.05
N GLY A 658 29.50 -0.88 -5.02
CA GLY A 658 29.52 -0.01 -3.84
C GLY A 658 28.65 1.24 -3.95
N TYR A 659 27.69 1.26 -4.88
CA TYR A 659 26.75 2.36 -5.06
C TYR A 659 25.32 1.98 -4.63
N GLY A 660 24.59 2.92 -4.04
CA GLY A 660 23.17 2.84 -3.76
C GLY A 660 22.28 3.31 -4.92
N TYR A 661 20.98 3.37 -4.64
CA TYR A 661 19.97 3.86 -5.58
C TYR A 661 18.97 4.79 -4.89
N LEU A 662 18.23 5.54 -5.70
CA LEU A 662 17.15 6.41 -5.24
C LEU A 662 15.95 6.31 -6.19
N LYS A 663 14.77 6.04 -5.63
CA LYS A 663 13.51 6.21 -6.32
C LYS A 663 13.05 7.65 -6.18
N THR A 664 12.57 8.23 -7.27
CA THR A 664 12.10 9.62 -7.27
C THR A 664 10.67 9.72 -7.73
N TRP A 665 9.99 10.76 -7.26
CA TRP A 665 8.73 11.18 -7.84
C TRP A 665 8.70 12.70 -8.01
N ASN A 666 8.26 13.11 -9.19
CA ASN A 666 8.09 14.50 -9.59
C ASN A 666 6.67 14.94 -9.25
N CYS A 667 6.55 15.74 -8.19
CA CYS A 667 5.28 16.35 -7.79
C CYS A 667 5.08 17.76 -8.35
N CYS A 668 6.04 18.27 -9.13
CA CYS A 668 5.84 19.50 -9.89
C CYS A 668 5.11 19.11 -11.16
N GLY A 669 3.78 19.09 -11.06
CA GLY A 669 2.96 19.15 -12.27
C GLY A 669 3.47 20.32 -13.10
N ARG A 670 3.72 20.10 -14.39
CA ARG A 670 4.20 21.13 -15.31
C ARG A 670 3.33 22.37 -15.08
N VAL A 671 3.92 23.50 -14.67
CA VAL A 671 3.19 24.77 -14.63
C VAL A 671 2.93 25.15 -16.07
N GLN A 672 1.79 24.72 -16.56
CA GLN A 672 1.32 25.05 -17.89
C GLN A 672 0.43 26.28 -17.79
N PRO A 673 0.47 27.16 -18.81
CA PRO A 673 -0.47 28.25 -18.90
C PRO A 673 -1.88 27.67 -18.94
N VAL A 674 -2.71 28.10 -17.99
CA VAL A 674 -4.13 27.82 -17.98
C VAL A 674 -4.81 28.83 -18.90
N ALA A 675 -5.77 28.38 -19.70
CA ALA A 675 -6.53 29.26 -20.57
C ALA A 675 -7.28 30.31 -19.73
N ASP A 676 -7.37 31.53 -20.27
CA ASP A 676 -8.12 32.63 -19.67
C ASP A 676 -9.63 32.46 -19.88
N LYS A 677 -10.19 31.41 -19.25
CA LYS A 677 -11.62 31.11 -19.22
C LYS A 677 -12.29 31.83 -18.05
N ARG A 678 -13.48 32.36 -18.27
CA ARG A 678 -14.36 32.88 -17.22
C ARG A 678 -15.00 31.73 -16.47
N ARG A 679 -14.60 31.51 -15.22
CA ARG A 679 -15.10 30.40 -14.38
C ARG A 679 -15.88 30.88 -13.17
N ILE A 680 -16.96 30.17 -12.85
CA ILE A 680 -17.65 30.26 -11.56
C ILE A 680 -17.50 28.94 -10.80
N ALA A 681 -17.30 29.00 -9.49
CA ALA A 681 -17.23 27.81 -8.64
C ALA A 681 -18.33 27.77 -7.58
N PHE A 682 -18.99 26.63 -7.44
CA PHE A 682 -19.90 26.30 -6.35
C PHE A 682 -19.19 25.36 -5.38
N PHE A 683 -18.82 25.89 -4.22
CA PHE A 683 -18.06 25.15 -3.21
C PHE A 683 -18.95 24.80 -2.01
N VAL A 684 -19.15 23.51 -1.74
CA VAL A 684 -19.92 23.05 -0.58
C VAL A 684 -19.02 22.77 0.61
N HIS A 685 -19.42 23.32 1.76
CA HIS A 685 -18.77 23.14 3.04
C HIS A 685 -19.75 22.55 4.06
N TYR A 686 -19.31 21.49 4.73
CA TYR A 686 -19.91 20.98 5.95
C TYR A 686 -18.84 20.60 6.96
N ASP A 687 -19.05 21.04 8.19
CA ASP A 687 -18.30 20.64 9.37
C ASP A 687 -19.25 20.48 10.56
N LYS A 688 -19.14 19.34 11.26
CA LYS A 688 -20.04 18.98 12.36
C LYS A 688 -19.84 19.87 13.60
N ASP A 689 -18.64 20.40 13.79
CA ASP A 689 -18.26 21.23 14.93
C ASP A 689 -18.45 22.73 14.61
N CYS A 690 -19.00 23.02 13.42
CA CYS A 690 -19.28 24.37 12.92
C CYS A 690 -18.03 25.25 12.81
N VAL A 691 -16.91 24.68 12.38
CA VAL A 691 -15.65 25.40 12.16
C VAL A 691 -15.26 25.38 10.69
N LEU A 692 -14.66 26.48 10.20
CA LEU A 692 -13.97 26.48 8.91
C LEU A 692 -12.51 26.06 9.10
N GLY A 693 -12.14 24.84 8.69
CA GLY A 693 -10.75 24.36 8.81
C GLY A 693 -9.74 25.19 7.99
N GLU A 694 -8.46 25.21 8.40
CA GLU A 694 -7.38 25.84 7.62
C GLU A 694 -7.30 25.32 6.19
N SER A 695 -7.39 24.00 6.04
CA SER A 695 -7.45 23.34 4.74
C SER A 695 -8.64 23.81 3.88
N ASP A 696 -9.80 24.12 4.46
CA ASP A 696 -10.96 24.54 3.68
C ASP A 696 -10.80 25.97 3.19
N ALA A 697 -10.27 26.85 4.05
CA ALA A 697 -9.91 28.21 3.66
C ALA A 697 -8.82 28.23 2.58
N ALA A 698 -7.79 27.39 2.70
CA ALA A 698 -6.73 27.25 1.69
C ALA A 698 -7.27 26.74 0.34
N TYR A 699 -8.21 25.79 0.36
CA TYR A 699 -8.84 25.29 -0.87
C TYR A 699 -9.64 26.40 -1.58
N ILE A 700 -10.42 27.19 -0.83
CA ILE A 700 -11.12 28.34 -1.40
C ILE A 700 -10.11 29.35 -1.97
N GLY A 701 -9.03 29.62 -1.23
CA GLY A 701 -7.92 30.45 -1.70
C GLY A 701 -7.35 29.99 -3.04
N GLU A 702 -7.10 28.68 -3.20
CA GLU A 702 -6.64 28.12 -4.47
C GLU A 702 -7.66 28.30 -5.60
N LEU A 703 -8.96 28.05 -5.36
CA LEU A 703 -10.01 28.25 -6.36
C LEU A 703 -10.14 29.72 -6.81
N THR A 704 -9.86 30.70 -5.94
CA THR A 704 -9.93 32.13 -6.32
C THR A 704 -8.92 32.53 -7.39
N LYS A 705 -7.90 31.71 -7.64
CA LYS A 705 -6.91 31.93 -8.71
C LYS A 705 -7.50 31.64 -10.10
N TYR A 706 -8.47 30.73 -10.20
CA TYR A 706 -9.03 30.27 -11.49
C TYR A 706 -10.48 30.69 -11.71
N ALA A 707 -11.21 31.01 -10.64
CA ALA A 707 -12.59 31.49 -10.71
C ALA A 707 -12.69 33.01 -10.52
N GLU A 708 -13.52 33.66 -11.34
CA GLU A 708 -13.89 35.07 -11.13
C GLU A 708 -14.92 35.21 -10.02
N GLN A 709 -15.75 34.19 -9.81
CA GLN A 709 -16.79 34.15 -8.79
C GLN A 709 -16.83 32.79 -8.10
N ILE A 710 -17.00 32.80 -6.78
CA ILE A 710 -17.17 31.60 -5.96
C ILE A 710 -18.43 31.78 -5.13
N VAL A 711 -19.37 30.85 -5.25
CA VAL A 711 -20.50 30.69 -4.34
C VAL A 711 -20.10 29.66 -3.29
N PHE A 712 -19.71 30.14 -2.11
CA PHE A 712 -19.40 29.32 -0.95
C PHE A 712 -20.68 28.96 -0.22
N ILE A 713 -21.05 27.68 -0.26
CA ILE A 713 -22.28 27.14 0.30
C ILE A 713 -21.95 26.40 1.59
N THR A 714 -22.36 26.92 2.75
CA THR A 714 -22.14 26.23 4.03
C THR A 714 -23.43 25.66 4.59
N ASN A 715 -23.37 24.37 4.91
CA ASN A 715 -24.39 23.64 5.65
C ASN A 715 -24.13 23.67 7.18
N SER A 716 -23.15 24.46 7.62
CA SER A 716 -22.75 24.66 9.02
C SER A 716 -23.00 26.08 9.49
N ASN A 717 -23.31 26.23 10.77
CA ASN A 717 -23.47 27.54 11.42
C ASN A 717 -22.11 28.15 11.79
N LEU A 718 -21.35 28.59 10.78
CA LEU A 718 -20.00 29.12 10.97
C LEU A 718 -19.98 30.47 11.70
N PRO A 719 -19.03 30.68 12.64
CA PRO A 719 -18.77 31.98 13.24
C PRO A 719 -18.38 33.05 12.21
N LYS A 720 -18.65 34.32 12.52
CA LYS A 720 -18.26 35.46 11.66
C LYS A 720 -16.75 35.50 11.38
N ALA A 721 -15.93 35.23 12.40
CA ALA A 721 -14.48 35.21 12.29
C ALA A 721 -13.99 34.18 11.24
N ASP A 722 -14.66 33.04 11.14
CA ASP A 722 -14.35 32.02 10.13
C ASP A 722 -14.74 32.48 8.72
N LEU A 723 -15.93 33.06 8.58
CA LEU A 723 -16.36 33.63 7.29
C LEU A 723 -15.44 34.75 6.82
N ASP A 724 -14.95 35.59 7.75
CA ASP A 724 -14.04 36.69 7.45
C ASP A 724 -12.71 36.21 6.81
N ARG A 725 -12.26 34.97 7.08
CA ARG A 725 -11.03 34.39 6.50
C ARG A 725 -11.12 34.12 5.00
N ILE A 726 -12.32 33.96 4.46
CA ILE A 726 -12.56 33.67 3.03
C ILE A 726 -13.25 34.82 2.30
N ARG A 727 -13.58 35.91 3.01
CA ARG A 727 -14.20 37.08 2.40
C ARG A 727 -13.26 37.72 1.40
N SER A 728 -13.73 37.82 0.16
CA SER A 728 -13.07 38.56 -0.91
C SER A 728 -14.12 39.09 -1.88
N GLY A 729 -13.72 39.99 -2.79
CA GLY A 729 -14.62 40.46 -3.85
C GLY A 729 -15.13 39.38 -4.80
N LYS A 730 -14.53 38.17 -4.76
CA LYS A 730 -14.91 37.02 -5.58
C LYS A 730 -15.84 36.04 -4.87
N VAL A 731 -15.96 36.09 -3.54
CA VAL A 731 -16.65 35.05 -2.75
C VAL A 731 -18.01 35.55 -2.24
N THR A 732 -19.07 34.88 -2.65
CA THR A 732 -20.44 35.04 -2.14
C THR A 732 -20.78 33.90 -1.19
N ILE A 733 -21.29 34.22 0.00
CA ILE A 733 -21.61 33.21 1.03
C ILE A 733 -23.10 32.90 0.99
N LEU A 734 -23.44 31.62 0.77
CA LEU A 734 -24.78 31.06 0.90
C LEU A 734 -24.81 30.13 2.11
N ARG A 735 -25.73 30.37 3.04
CA ARG A 735 -25.94 29.50 4.20
C ARG A 735 -27.29 28.82 4.08
N ARG A 736 -27.32 27.52 4.38
CA ARG A 736 -28.53 26.69 4.32
C ARG A 736 -28.49 25.55 5.34
N ASP A 737 -29.60 24.84 5.46
CA ASP A 737 -29.68 23.62 6.27
C ASP A 737 -29.04 22.43 5.53
N ASN A 738 -28.48 21.49 6.30
CA ASN A 738 -27.80 20.29 5.78
C ASN A 738 -28.80 19.20 5.32
N VAL A 739 -29.55 19.49 4.25
CA VAL A 739 -30.53 18.58 3.65
C VAL A 739 -30.14 18.33 2.20
N GLY A 740 -30.09 17.06 1.77
CA GLY A 740 -29.62 16.67 0.43
C GLY A 740 -28.10 16.75 0.22
N PHE A 741 -27.33 17.05 1.29
CA PHE A 741 -25.86 17.12 1.28
C PHE A 741 -25.33 17.98 0.10
N ASP A 742 -24.29 17.51 -0.59
CA ASP A 742 -23.59 18.29 -1.63
C ASP A 742 -24.49 18.57 -2.85
N PHE A 743 -25.18 17.55 -3.37
CA PHE A 743 -26.06 17.72 -4.53
C PHE A 743 -27.26 18.62 -4.23
N GLY A 744 -27.84 18.52 -3.04
CA GLY A 744 -28.87 19.46 -2.59
C GLY A 744 -28.33 20.89 -2.51
N ALA A 745 -27.16 21.07 -1.89
CA ALA A 745 -26.49 22.37 -1.75
C ALA A 745 -26.18 23.02 -3.10
N TRP A 746 -25.61 22.28 -4.04
CA TRP A 746 -25.36 22.73 -5.40
C TRP A 746 -26.66 23.06 -6.14
N LYS A 747 -27.70 22.22 -6.03
CA LYS A 747 -29.02 22.49 -6.62
C LYS A 747 -29.55 23.84 -6.21
N ASP A 748 -29.63 24.13 -4.91
CA ASP A 748 -30.19 25.39 -4.42
C ASP A 748 -29.39 26.59 -4.93
N ALA A 749 -28.06 26.47 -4.90
CA ALA A 749 -27.17 27.54 -5.34
C ALA A 749 -27.28 27.79 -6.86
N VAL A 750 -27.33 26.73 -7.67
CA VAL A 750 -27.48 26.82 -9.13
C VAL A 750 -28.83 27.43 -9.50
N ILE A 751 -29.93 26.97 -8.88
CA ILE A 751 -31.27 27.50 -9.13
C ILE A 751 -31.38 28.96 -8.70
N GLN A 752 -30.83 29.31 -7.53
CA GLN A 752 -30.83 30.68 -7.03
C GLN A 752 -29.97 31.62 -7.89
N TYR A 753 -28.83 31.14 -8.40
CA TYR A 753 -27.97 31.93 -9.28
C TYR A 753 -28.58 32.14 -10.66
N GLY A 754 -29.24 31.11 -11.20
CA GLY A 754 -30.01 31.14 -12.46
C GLY A 754 -29.23 30.64 -13.67
N PHE A 755 -29.86 29.78 -14.48
CA PHE A 755 -29.24 29.14 -15.65
C PHE A 755 -28.82 30.13 -16.75
N ASP A 756 -29.60 31.19 -16.98
CA ASP A 756 -29.27 32.23 -17.96
C ASP A 756 -27.98 32.98 -17.61
N ARG A 757 -27.70 33.14 -16.30
CA ARG A 757 -26.44 33.75 -15.84
C ARG A 757 -25.27 32.78 -15.93
N LEU A 758 -25.51 31.49 -15.73
CA LEU A 758 -24.48 30.45 -15.82
C LEU A 758 -23.98 30.26 -17.25
N SER A 759 -24.84 30.44 -18.26
CA SER A 759 -24.45 30.34 -19.67
C SER A 759 -23.40 31.38 -20.10
N ALA A 760 -23.22 32.45 -19.32
CA ALA A 760 -22.21 33.49 -19.57
C ALA A 760 -20.79 33.12 -19.11
N PHE A 761 -20.61 31.96 -18.47
CA PHE A 761 -19.31 31.44 -18.06
C PHE A 761 -18.85 30.35 -19.01
N ASP A 762 -17.54 30.27 -19.23
CA ASP A 762 -16.92 29.24 -20.04
C ASP A 762 -16.92 27.89 -19.29
N GLN A 763 -16.80 27.93 -17.96
CA GLN A 763 -16.84 26.75 -17.09
C GLN A 763 -17.59 27.01 -15.77
N VAL A 764 -18.31 25.99 -15.31
CA VAL A 764 -18.95 25.93 -13.99
C VAL A 764 -18.31 24.80 -13.18
N ILE A 765 -17.64 25.15 -12.09
CA ILE A 765 -16.94 24.22 -11.21
C ILE A 765 -17.85 23.88 -10.03
N PHE A 766 -17.92 22.60 -9.69
CA PHE A 766 -18.57 22.08 -8.49
C PHE A 766 -17.52 21.35 -7.65
N ALA A 767 -17.35 21.79 -6.41
CA ALA A 767 -16.37 21.23 -5.48
C ALA A 767 -16.96 21.15 -4.08
N ASN A 768 -16.41 20.27 -3.25
CA ASN A 768 -16.79 20.15 -1.84
C ASN A 768 -15.58 19.99 -0.91
N ASN A 769 -15.80 20.16 0.38
CA ASN A 769 -14.78 20.04 1.41
C ASN A 769 -14.52 18.59 1.89
N SER A 770 -14.85 17.58 1.08
CA SER A 770 -14.56 16.17 1.40
C SER A 770 -13.07 15.81 1.27
N ASN A 771 -12.30 16.66 0.59
CA ASN A 771 -10.84 16.58 0.46
C ASN A 771 -10.17 17.65 1.31
N PHE A 772 -8.90 17.42 1.65
CA PHE A 772 -8.00 18.52 2.00
C PHE A 772 -7.82 19.47 0.81
N ALA A 773 -7.24 20.64 1.06
CA ALA A 773 -6.79 21.53 0.01
C ALA A 773 -5.86 20.78 -0.95
N PRO A 774 -5.85 21.16 -2.24
CA PRO A 774 -4.87 20.66 -3.20
C PRO A 774 -3.44 20.71 -2.61
N LEU A 775 -2.71 19.59 -2.72
CA LEU A 775 -1.31 19.48 -2.26
C LEU A 775 -0.33 20.36 -3.05
N TRP A 776 -0.76 20.82 -4.22
CA TRP A 776 -0.09 21.79 -5.10
C TRP A 776 -1.13 22.50 -5.98
N SER A 777 -0.66 23.47 -6.75
CA SER A 777 -1.47 24.31 -7.65
C SER A 777 -2.41 23.49 -8.56
N LEU A 778 -3.67 23.91 -8.70
CA LEU A 778 -4.61 23.30 -9.65
C LEU A 778 -4.34 23.66 -11.12
N SER A 779 -3.35 24.53 -11.39
CA SER A 779 -2.99 24.94 -12.75
C SER A 779 -2.66 23.74 -13.64
N SER A 780 -1.98 22.72 -13.11
CA SER A 780 -1.67 21.50 -13.87
C SER A 780 -2.91 20.71 -14.25
N VAL A 781 -3.95 20.73 -13.40
CA VAL A 781 -5.22 20.03 -13.68
C VAL A 781 -5.98 20.75 -14.78
N PHE A 782 -6.17 22.07 -14.64
CA PHE A 782 -6.91 22.84 -15.65
C PHE A 782 -6.20 22.83 -16.99
N ALA A 783 -4.89 23.09 -17.02
CA ALA A 783 -4.14 23.12 -18.26
C ALA A 783 -4.19 21.76 -18.96
N GLU A 784 -3.98 20.65 -18.27
CA GLU A 784 -4.09 19.31 -18.87
C GLU A 784 -5.46 19.10 -19.52
N MET A 785 -6.54 19.33 -18.78
CA MET A 785 -7.89 19.10 -19.28
C MET A 785 -8.27 20.04 -20.43
N GLU A 786 -7.68 21.24 -20.49
CA GLU A 786 -7.89 22.19 -21.58
C GLU A 786 -7.12 21.85 -22.86
N HIS A 787 -5.96 21.17 -22.75
CA HIS A 787 -5.17 20.72 -23.90
C HIS A 787 -5.63 19.37 -24.45
N ARG A 788 -6.37 18.57 -23.67
CA ARG A 788 -7.01 17.34 -24.14
C ARG A 788 -8.13 17.64 -25.15
N TYR A 789 -8.66 16.57 -25.75
CA TYR A 789 -9.79 16.69 -26.69
C TYR A 789 -10.98 17.42 -26.05
N PRO A 790 -11.73 18.25 -26.81
CA PRO A 790 -12.89 18.95 -26.27
C PRO A 790 -13.91 17.95 -25.71
N VAL A 791 -14.23 18.10 -24.43
CA VAL A 791 -15.30 17.39 -23.73
C VAL A 791 -16.31 18.40 -23.20
N ASP A 792 -17.53 17.97 -22.90
CA ASP A 792 -18.58 18.85 -22.38
C ASP A 792 -18.56 18.97 -20.86
N PHE A 793 -17.97 17.98 -20.18
CA PHE A 793 -17.75 18.00 -18.75
C PHE A 793 -16.64 17.04 -18.34
N TRP A 794 -16.05 17.27 -17.18
CA TRP A 794 -15.00 16.41 -16.65
C TRP A 794 -14.92 16.46 -15.13
N GLY A 795 -14.13 15.56 -14.56
CA GLY A 795 -13.82 15.56 -13.13
C GLY A 795 -12.47 14.93 -12.84
N MET A 796 -12.18 14.70 -11.57
CA MET A 796 -10.85 14.21 -11.19
C MET A 796 -10.67 12.72 -11.48
N LEU A 797 -11.65 11.90 -11.12
CA LEU A 797 -11.57 10.44 -11.13
C LEU A 797 -12.87 9.83 -11.66
N GLU A 798 -12.73 8.70 -12.34
CA GLU A 798 -13.84 7.82 -12.71
C GLU A 798 -13.92 6.63 -11.74
N TYR A 799 -15.14 6.35 -11.28
CA TYR A 799 -15.47 5.09 -10.65
C TYR A 799 -15.97 4.12 -11.74
N PRO A 800 -15.40 2.90 -11.85
CA PRO A 800 -15.68 2.01 -12.96
C PRO A 800 -17.05 1.32 -12.83
N ARG A 801 -17.54 0.84 -13.96
CA ARG A 801 -18.78 0.07 -14.05
C ARG A 801 -18.70 -1.20 -13.20
N GLY A 802 -19.64 -1.42 -12.27
CA GLY A 802 -19.47 -2.52 -11.32
C GLY A 802 -20.67 -2.87 -10.46
N PHE A 803 -20.51 -3.92 -9.66
CA PHE A 803 -21.47 -4.25 -8.61
C PHE A 803 -21.48 -3.15 -7.57
N ALA A 804 -22.68 -2.72 -7.18
CA ALA A 804 -22.86 -1.74 -6.14
C ALA A 804 -22.43 -2.27 -4.76
N SER A 805 -22.22 -1.35 -3.82
CA SER A 805 -22.05 -1.70 -2.40
C SER A 805 -23.29 -2.45 -1.89
N THR A 806 -23.11 -3.32 -0.89
CA THR A 806 -24.21 -4.01 -0.21
C THR A 806 -25.17 -3.06 0.51
N GLU A 807 -24.79 -1.79 0.67
CA GLU A 807 -25.60 -0.73 1.28
C GLU A 807 -26.54 -0.02 0.29
N MET A 808 -26.39 -0.26 -1.03
CA MET A 808 -27.24 0.32 -2.07
C MET A 808 -28.41 -0.61 -2.42
N GLU A 809 -29.53 -0.05 -2.88
CA GLU A 809 -30.64 -0.84 -3.41
C GLU A 809 -30.33 -1.38 -4.82
N LYS A 810 -29.59 -0.60 -5.62
CA LYS A 810 -29.07 -1.01 -6.93
C LYS A 810 -28.12 -2.19 -6.77
N LEU A 811 -28.25 -3.16 -7.69
CA LEU A 811 -27.28 -4.26 -7.82
C LEU A 811 -26.02 -3.86 -8.57
N TYR A 812 -26.13 -2.82 -9.40
CA TYR A 812 -25.12 -2.45 -10.38
C TYR A 812 -25.13 -0.95 -10.60
N ILE A 813 -23.95 -0.36 -10.72
CA ILE A 813 -23.72 1.05 -10.98
C ILE A 813 -22.94 1.22 -12.28
N ASP A 814 -23.33 2.21 -13.07
CA ASP A 814 -22.61 2.56 -14.29
C ASP A 814 -21.33 3.33 -13.96
N ALA A 815 -20.41 3.41 -14.94
CA ALA A 815 -19.20 4.22 -14.78
C ALA A 815 -19.59 5.69 -14.63
N HIS A 816 -18.97 6.38 -13.68
CA HIS A 816 -19.32 7.75 -13.35
C HIS A 816 -18.15 8.53 -12.75
N ILE A 817 -18.15 9.84 -12.99
CA ILE A 817 -17.26 10.80 -12.35
C ILE A 817 -17.62 10.90 -10.86
N GLN A 818 -16.62 10.85 -9.99
CA GLN A 818 -16.82 11.07 -8.55
C GLN A 818 -17.08 12.55 -8.25
N SER A 819 -18.10 12.82 -7.45
CA SER A 819 -18.72 14.16 -7.37
C SER A 819 -17.90 15.25 -6.69
N TYR A 820 -16.78 14.92 -6.03
CA TYR A 820 -16.07 15.88 -5.17
C TYR A 820 -15.38 17.03 -5.91
N PHE A 821 -15.18 16.88 -7.21
CA PHE A 821 -14.69 17.92 -8.11
C PHE A 821 -15.16 17.59 -9.53
N PHE A 822 -16.01 18.46 -10.06
CA PHE A 822 -16.65 18.32 -11.36
C PHE A 822 -16.68 19.68 -12.06
N VAL A 823 -16.42 19.70 -13.36
CA VAL A 823 -16.44 20.90 -14.19
C VAL A 823 -17.35 20.66 -15.37
N ALA A 824 -18.36 21.52 -15.54
CA ALA A 824 -19.17 21.58 -16.74
C ALA A 824 -18.60 22.68 -17.65
N GLU A 825 -18.29 22.34 -18.91
CA GLU A 825 -17.99 23.35 -19.92
C GLU A 825 -19.29 24.08 -20.31
N GLN A 826 -19.14 25.24 -20.95
CA GLN A 826 -20.26 26.07 -21.40
C GLN A 826 -21.25 25.28 -22.27
N SER A 827 -20.77 24.34 -23.10
CA SER A 827 -21.62 23.49 -23.95
C SER A 827 -22.63 22.69 -23.13
N LEU A 828 -22.24 22.17 -21.97
CA LEU A 828 -23.15 21.52 -21.04
C LEU A 828 -23.92 22.55 -20.20
N ALA A 829 -23.22 23.53 -19.59
CA ALA A 829 -23.82 24.46 -18.62
C ALA A 829 -24.95 25.33 -19.22
N SER A 830 -24.90 25.60 -20.53
CA SER A 830 -25.94 26.33 -21.27
C SER A 830 -27.06 25.44 -21.83
N SER A 831 -26.95 24.11 -21.68
CA SER A 831 -27.89 23.17 -22.27
C SER A 831 -29.18 23.01 -21.45
N PRO A 832 -30.32 22.67 -22.10
CA PRO A 832 -31.54 22.29 -21.39
C PRO A 832 -31.36 21.05 -20.49
N ALA A 833 -30.46 20.13 -20.87
CA ALA A 833 -30.16 18.94 -20.10
C ALA A 833 -29.56 19.27 -18.73
N PHE A 834 -28.70 20.28 -18.66
CA PHE A 834 -28.12 20.74 -17.39
C PHE A 834 -29.19 21.31 -16.46
N ALA A 835 -30.09 22.14 -16.98
CA ALA A 835 -31.23 22.63 -16.22
C ALA A 835 -32.17 21.48 -15.78
N GLU A 836 -32.46 20.52 -16.66
CA GLU A 836 -33.27 19.34 -16.34
C GLU A 836 -32.66 18.54 -15.18
N PHE A 837 -31.34 18.29 -15.22
CA PHE A 837 -30.63 17.55 -14.18
C PHE A 837 -30.79 18.22 -12.82
N TRP A 838 -30.40 19.49 -12.68
CA TRP A 838 -30.43 20.18 -11.40
C TRP A 838 -31.85 20.36 -10.85
N ASN A 839 -32.85 20.56 -11.71
CA ASN A 839 -34.25 20.59 -11.27
C ASN A 839 -34.71 19.23 -10.72
N ARG A 840 -34.22 18.12 -11.29
CA ARG A 840 -34.56 16.74 -10.87
C ARG A 840 -33.92 16.32 -9.55
N VAL A 841 -32.70 16.78 -9.26
CA VAL A 841 -31.91 16.35 -8.09
C VAL A 841 -32.78 16.33 -6.82
N GLY A 842 -32.80 15.19 -6.12
CA GLY A 842 -33.62 14.98 -4.92
C GLY A 842 -32.93 15.45 -3.63
N TYR A 843 -33.73 15.74 -2.60
CA TYR A 843 -33.22 16.00 -1.25
C TYR A 843 -33.27 14.71 -0.42
N HIS A 844 -32.12 14.05 -0.30
CA HIS A 844 -31.98 12.81 0.47
C HIS A 844 -31.55 13.10 1.91
N SER A 845 -32.03 12.30 2.87
CA SER A 845 -31.69 12.41 4.30
C SER A 845 -30.45 11.59 4.69
N ALA A 846 -29.98 10.70 3.81
CA ALA A 846 -28.79 9.88 4.01
C ALA A 846 -27.81 10.01 2.83
N ILE A 847 -26.51 9.99 3.12
CA ILE A 847 -25.46 10.14 2.11
C ILE A 847 -25.52 9.06 1.03
N MET A 848 -25.88 7.83 1.40
CA MET A 848 -26.03 6.74 0.44
C MET A 848 -27.15 6.99 -0.57
N GLY A 849 -28.23 7.67 -0.17
CA GLY A 849 -29.29 8.07 -1.11
C GLY A 849 -28.79 9.07 -2.15
N VAL A 850 -27.93 10.02 -1.74
CA VAL A 850 -27.29 10.97 -2.68
C VAL A 850 -26.36 10.25 -3.64
N ILE A 851 -25.51 9.35 -3.14
CA ILE A 851 -24.57 8.59 -3.99
C ILE A 851 -25.36 7.72 -5.00
N GLU A 852 -26.37 7.00 -4.50
CA GLU A 852 -27.15 6.07 -5.31
C GLU A 852 -28.02 6.76 -6.35
N HIS A 853 -28.67 7.88 -6.05
CA HIS A 853 -29.64 8.50 -6.96
C HIS A 853 -29.09 9.69 -7.75
N GLU A 854 -28.03 10.33 -7.27
CA GLU A 854 -27.45 11.52 -7.89
C GLU A 854 -26.07 11.22 -8.47
N GLU A 855 -25.04 10.96 -7.64
CA GLU A 855 -23.64 10.79 -8.10
C GLU A 855 -23.48 9.71 -9.17
N THR A 856 -24.01 8.51 -8.90
CA THR A 856 -23.88 7.36 -9.82
C THR A 856 -24.70 7.53 -11.11
N GLU A 857 -25.65 8.47 -11.15
CA GLU A 857 -26.55 8.70 -12.30
C GLU A 857 -26.16 9.93 -13.13
N MET A 858 -25.43 10.90 -12.56
CA MET A 858 -25.11 12.18 -13.20
C MET A 858 -24.38 12.01 -14.54
N THR A 859 -23.28 11.26 -14.53
CA THR A 859 -22.44 11.06 -15.73
C THR A 859 -23.23 10.36 -16.83
N LYS A 860 -23.95 9.29 -16.46
CA LYS A 860 -24.82 8.56 -17.39
C LYS A 860 -25.92 9.44 -17.96
N PHE A 861 -26.56 10.27 -17.14
CA PHE A 861 -27.65 11.13 -17.56
C PHE A 861 -27.25 12.09 -18.69
N PHE A 862 -26.06 12.69 -18.58
CA PHE A 862 -25.52 13.57 -19.62
C PHE A 862 -24.96 12.78 -20.81
N ALA A 863 -24.24 11.68 -20.58
CA ALA A 863 -23.70 10.85 -21.67
C ALA A 863 -24.81 10.26 -22.55
N ASP A 864 -25.93 9.78 -21.97
CA ASP A 864 -27.10 9.29 -22.71
C ASP A 864 -27.76 10.38 -23.58
N ARG A 865 -27.50 11.66 -23.30
CA ARG A 865 -27.96 12.83 -24.07
C ARG A 865 -26.93 13.33 -25.09
N GLY A 866 -25.81 12.63 -25.25
CA GLY A 866 -24.79 12.91 -26.25
C GLY A 866 -23.66 13.82 -25.80
N PHE A 867 -23.57 14.17 -24.51
CA PHE A 867 -22.46 14.96 -23.98
C PHE A 867 -21.23 14.07 -23.70
N ALA A 868 -20.07 14.50 -24.18
CA ALA A 868 -18.80 13.83 -23.96
C ALA A 868 -18.20 14.19 -22.59
N TYR A 869 -17.51 13.24 -21.96
CA TYR A 869 -16.80 13.49 -20.71
C TYR A 869 -15.44 12.80 -20.66
N ASP A 870 -14.59 13.30 -19.76
CA ASP A 870 -13.30 12.68 -19.42
C ASP A 870 -12.96 12.92 -17.94
N VAL A 871 -11.90 12.30 -17.46
CA VAL A 871 -11.35 12.49 -16.12
C VAL A 871 -9.86 12.76 -16.14
N PHE A 872 -9.38 13.55 -15.18
CA PHE A 872 -7.96 13.91 -15.10
C PHE A 872 -7.07 12.67 -14.90
N ILE A 873 -7.43 11.78 -13.97
CA ILE A 873 -6.73 10.51 -13.73
C ILE A 873 -7.54 9.34 -14.32
N SER A 874 -7.35 9.06 -15.60
CA SER A 874 -8.02 7.94 -16.29
C SER A 874 -7.70 6.57 -15.67
N GLU A 875 -6.53 6.45 -15.05
CA GLU A 875 -6.02 5.26 -14.37
C GLU A 875 -6.84 4.87 -13.14
N SER A 876 -7.63 5.79 -12.58
CA SER A 876 -8.42 5.54 -11.36
C SER A 876 -9.38 4.37 -11.55
N ALA A 877 -10.04 4.30 -12.70
CA ALA A 877 -10.97 3.23 -13.04
C ALA A 877 -10.26 1.87 -13.00
N LEU A 878 -9.05 1.77 -13.58
CA LEU A 878 -8.26 0.55 -13.62
C LEU A 878 -7.75 0.12 -12.24
N ILE A 879 -7.35 1.09 -11.40
CA ILE A 879 -6.97 0.79 -10.00
C ILE A 879 -8.17 0.15 -9.30
N MET A 880 -9.34 0.78 -9.37
CA MET A 880 -10.56 0.28 -8.73
C MET A 880 -11.03 -1.04 -9.35
N GLU A 881 -10.86 -1.26 -10.65
CA GLU A 881 -11.19 -2.52 -11.31
C GLU A 881 -10.27 -3.66 -10.88
N LYS A 882 -8.96 -3.43 -10.74
CA LYS A 882 -8.01 -4.46 -10.30
C LYS A 882 -8.18 -4.79 -8.82
N THR A 883 -8.23 -3.75 -7.99
CA THR A 883 -8.25 -3.88 -6.52
C THR A 883 -9.65 -4.13 -5.95
N LYS A 884 -10.71 -3.83 -6.72
CA LYS A 884 -12.11 -3.83 -6.27
C LYS A 884 -12.37 -2.90 -5.08
N ASN A 885 -11.60 -1.82 -4.98
CA ASN A 885 -11.63 -0.88 -3.87
C ASN A 885 -11.82 0.55 -4.37
N ASN A 886 -12.41 1.42 -3.55
CA ASN A 886 -12.54 2.84 -3.90
C ASN A 886 -11.19 3.56 -3.69
N ALA A 887 -10.49 3.85 -4.79
CA ALA A 887 -9.11 4.33 -4.78
C ALA A 887 -8.83 5.60 -3.92
N PRO A 888 -9.66 6.66 -3.92
CA PRO A 888 -9.48 7.84 -3.06
C PRO A 888 -9.31 7.55 -1.57
N TYR A 889 -9.89 6.45 -1.10
CA TYR A 889 -9.86 6.06 0.30
C TYR A 889 -8.86 4.93 0.57
N MET A 890 -8.74 3.96 -0.33
CA MET A 890 -7.90 2.78 -0.11
C MET A 890 -6.48 2.91 -0.67
N TYR A 891 -6.30 3.71 -1.73
CA TYR A 891 -5.03 3.91 -2.45
C TYR A 891 -4.72 5.41 -2.73
N PRO A 892 -4.81 6.28 -1.71
CA PRO A 892 -4.58 7.72 -1.85
C PRO A 892 -3.17 8.06 -2.37
N ARG A 893 -2.11 7.37 -1.91
CA ARG A 893 -0.74 7.64 -2.37
C ARG A 893 -0.60 7.27 -3.84
N SER A 894 -1.18 6.15 -4.25
CA SER A 894 -1.21 5.75 -5.65
C SER A 894 -1.80 6.85 -6.55
N LEU A 895 -2.89 7.49 -6.12
CA LEU A 895 -3.45 8.63 -6.85
C LEU A 895 -2.51 9.86 -6.83
N VAL A 896 -1.90 10.16 -5.67
CA VAL A 896 -0.89 11.23 -5.57
C VAL A 896 0.25 10.99 -6.57
N LEU A 897 0.78 9.77 -6.66
CA LEU A 897 1.83 9.41 -7.63
C LEU A 897 1.39 9.61 -9.09
N LEU A 898 0.10 9.40 -9.37
CA LEU A 898 -0.52 9.72 -10.67
C LEU A 898 -0.78 11.21 -10.88
N ASN A 899 -0.28 12.07 -9.99
CA ASN A 899 -0.43 13.53 -10.01
C ASN A 899 -1.83 14.03 -9.61
N ASN A 900 -2.61 13.26 -8.86
CA ASN A 900 -3.83 13.77 -8.22
C ASN A 900 -3.47 14.70 -7.04
N PRO A 901 -3.85 15.99 -7.06
CA PRO A 901 -3.55 16.92 -5.97
C PRO A 901 -4.43 16.73 -4.74
N PHE A 902 -5.51 15.93 -4.83
CA PHE A 902 -6.47 15.77 -3.74
C PHE A 902 -6.23 14.53 -2.88
N VAL A 903 -6.35 14.71 -1.56
CA VAL A 903 -6.42 13.61 -0.59
C VAL A 903 -7.71 13.75 0.21
N LYS A 904 -8.46 12.65 0.38
CA LYS A 904 -9.72 12.64 1.12
C LYS A 904 -9.49 12.87 2.63
N LYS A 905 -10.35 13.64 3.29
CA LYS A 905 -10.25 13.84 4.75
C LYS A 905 -10.49 12.56 5.56
N LYS A 906 -11.22 11.59 4.99
CA LYS A 906 -11.53 10.30 5.63
C LYS A 906 -10.51 9.20 5.32
N THR A 907 -9.40 9.54 4.65
CA THR A 907 -8.31 8.60 4.34
C THR A 907 -7.80 7.89 5.61
N ASP A 908 -7.64 8.61 6.72
CA ASP A 908 -7.20 8.04 8.00
C ASP A 908 -8.06 6.90 8.54
N LEU A 909 -9.34 6.85 8.15
CA LEU A 909 -10.27 5.84 8.63
C LEU A 909 -10.30 4.60 7.75
N GLN A 910 -9.97 4.72 6.46
CA GLN A 910 -10.23 3.69 5.45
C GLN A 910 -8.96 3.15 4.78
N THR A 911 -7.84 3.85 4.82
CA THR A 911 -6.62 3.40 4.15
C THR A 911 -5.95 2.24 4.88
N PHE A 912 -5.25 1.39 4.14
CA PHE A 912 -4.37 0.40 4.76
C PHE A 912 -3.18 1.04 5.48
N PRO A 913 -2.69 0.44 6.59
CA PRO A 913 -1.59 1.03 7.36
C PRO A 913 -0.31 1.30 6.56
N ASP A 914 0.08 0.42 5.63
CA ASP A 914 1.24 0.59 4.75
C ASP A 914 1.06 1.77 3.77
N GLU A 915 -0.07 1.83 3.08
CA GLU A 915 -0.38 2.92 2.17
C GLU A 915 -0.48 4.26 2.93
N LYS A 916 -0.99 4.25 4.16
CA LYS A 916 -1.05 5.43 5.04
C LYS A 916 0.35 5.93 5.42
N ILE A 917 1.23 5.06 5.90
CA ILE A 917 2.62 5.43 6.25
C ILE A 917 3.33 6.03 5.05
N MET A 918 3.20 5.39 3.87
CA MET A 918 3.83 5.89 2.65
C MET A 918 3.21 7.21 2.17
N LEU A 919 1.89 7.41 2.34
CA LEU A 919 1.22 8.67 2.04
C LEU A 919 1.72 9.79 2.94
N GLU A 920 1.77 9.56 4.25
CA GLU A 920 2.24 10.53 5.25
C GLU A 920 3.70 10.94 4.98
N GLU A 921 4.56 9.97 4.65
CA GLU A 921 5.93 10.23 4.18
C GLU A 921 5.93 11.13 2.95
N THR A 922 5.17 10.75 1.92
CA THR A 922 5.10 11.51 0.66
C THR A 922 4.61 12.94 0.90
N MET A 923 3.59 13.12 1.74
CA MET A 923 3.05 14.42 2.12
C MET A 923 4.05 15.23 2.96
N ARG A 924 4.82 14.60 3.84
CA ARG A 924 5.88 15.27 4.62
C ARG A 924 6.97 15.81 3.70
N GLN A 925 7.41 15.01 2.73
CA GLN A 925 8.40 15.43 1.75
C GLN A 925 7.87 16.54 0.82
N ILE A 926 6.61 16.45 0.39
CA ILE A 926 5.92 17.55 -0.33
C ILE A 926 5.97 18.85 0.47
N LYS A 927 5.61 18.82 1.76
CA LYS A 927 5.60 20.01 2.63
C LYS A 927 7.01 20.55 2.86
N ALA A 928 7.98 19.68 3.14
CA ALA A 928 9.37 20.07 3.36
C ALA A 928 10.00 20.72 2.10
N ALA A 929 9.55 20.31 0.93
CA ALA A 929 9.95 20.90 -0.35
C ALA A 929 9.15 22.17 -0.72
N THR A 930 8.22 22.64 0.12
CA THR A 930 7.45 23.90 -0.05
C THR A 930 8.05 24.98 0.86
N PRO A 931 8.18 26.25 0.45
CA PRO A 931 8.72 27.28 1.32
C PRO A 931 7.71 27.56 2.45
N ALA A 932 8.21 27.90 3.65
CA ALA A 932 7.44 28.08 4.89
C ALA A 932 6.35 29.19 4.88
N ASN A 933 6.03 29.77 3.72
CA ASN A 933 5.04 30.86 3.54
C ASN A 933 3.74 30.42 2.84
N GLN A 934 3.37 29.12 2.88
CA GLN A 934 2.05 28.63 2.45
C GLN A 934 1.26 28.01 3.58
#